data_AF-A0A0D2FRH4-F1
#
_entry.id   AF-A0A0D2FRH4-F1
#
_cell.length_a   1.000
_cell.length_b   1.000
_cell.length_c   1.000
_cell.angle_alpha   90.00
_cell.angle_beta   90.00
_cell.angle_gamma   90.00
#
_symmetry.space_group_name_H-M   'P 1'
#
loop_
_entity.id
_entity.type
_entity.pdbx_description
1 polymer ?
#
loop_
_entity_poly.entity_id
_entity_poly.type
_entity_poly.pdbx_seq_one_letter_code
_entity_poly.pdbx_strand_id
1 'polypeptide(L)'
;MSFWALSVALLPLVFALNDPIRLEVRHRVDSQVANIHITIHGTDSLKGILITYGQCDAPSAQSAHHEIHRYDDDESDRLIWRIPESVPSTGCLSAWAKDVLVGRSQPIAIDFSLQHGRRKQKRQSSSATVVMDSANGIDSRGPWFDGVAALEGTHLTAVASESAKSKQIGIVGAGMAGLMTWLVLNEAGMANITILEASQRLDVGHSTDRELQMGPMRFPQAITYADTNETIRIKDHQIVSDLVEELNRRNAGNRNFTVSMIPFINSSPNGIVYRSGRRKPNGELPTVSDVAEDPSLEEIPTSPGQVAEINQVLGGITANQTFMNSLARNIFAAHKQWLTAGLDGLGGDSWSEFAYLHNYLKYAINDTLIALSGPFGQFTFWDAIYESFYFGATEWATIDGGLNRLPAAFHPLVDDAVMMNAKVQQISYNNGTRRVNITFHNGLNSTRPPRSATFDYAVLTPPLPVVRSWRLPAFSSALSTAIHTWPYDHGCKAALQFRTRFWEHLDRPIYGSCSTSTDTPGIGQICYPSYDVNSTGPGVVLASYITSTDAVRWLSASEDEYITYALNALAEIHGPIVYEQYTGNGTRYCWLLDPYEYAGWAQASVGMRQAFLPDFFRTEQGCILSGEATSFTSSWIASALESGIRAAVQLLLQLGLVDEAKVAVEKWMARWIEI
;
A
#
# COMPACT_ATOMS: atom_id res chain seq x y z
N MET A 1 5.78 30.97 59.16
CA MET A 1 7.17 31.35 58.84
C MET A 1 7.71 30.25 57.95
N SER A 2 7.96 30.40 56.65
CA SER A 2 8.36 31.58 55.89
C SER A 2 7.89 31.44 54.43
N PHE A 3 7.51 32.57 53.84
CA PHE A 3 7.15 32.76 52.44
C PHE A 3 8.39 32.58 51.54
N TRP A 4 8.23 31.92 50.40
CA TRP A 4 9.10 32.09 49.23
C TRP A 4 8.24 32.54 48.05
N ALA A 5 8.55 33.75 47.57
CA ALA A 5 7.84 34.46 46.51
C ALA A 5 8.15 33.85 45.15
N LEU A 6 7.10 33.56 44.37
CA LEU A 6 7.21 33.38 42.92
C LEU A 6 7.43 34.75 42.27
N SER A 7 8.59 34.94 41.66
CA SER A 7 8.84 36.04 40.72
C SER A 7 8.10 35.75 39.42
N VAL A 8 6.91 36.32 39.28
CA VAL A 8 6.21 36.43 37.99
C VAL A 8 6.94 37.48 37.16
N ALA A 9 7.72 37.05 36.19
CA ALA A 9 8.22 37.93 35.14
C ALA A 9 7.04 38.29 34.23
N LEU A 10 6.48 39.49 34.44
CA LEU A 10 5.60 40.18 33.51
C LEU A 10 6.39 40.49 32.24
N LEU A 11 6.27 39.63 31.22
CA LEU A 11 6.54 39.98 29.84
C LEU A 11 5.36 40.82 29.31
N PRO A 12 5.59 41.90 28.54
CA PRO A 12 4.52 42.74 28.05
C PRO A 12 3.72 41.99 26.97
N LEU A 13 2.53 41.55 27.35
CA LEU A 13 1.46 41.08 26.47
C LEU A 13 0.85 42.30 25.76
N VAL A 14 1.52 42.83 24.74
CA VAL A 14 0.90 43.79 23.81
C VAL A 14 1.50 43.55 22.44
N PHE A 15 0.87 42.70 21.61
CA PHE A 15 0.82 42.83 20.15
C PHE A 15 -0.20 41.80 19.61
N ALA A 16 -0.92 42.16 18.55
CA ALA A 16 -1.84 41.33 17.75
C ALA A 16 -3.33 41.20 18.18
N LEU A 17 -4.05 42.32 18.31
CA LEU A 17 -5.53 42.27 18.27
C LEU A 17 -6.18 43.28 17.30
N ASN A 18 -5.41 44.12 16.60
CA ASN A 18 -5.95 45.22 15.77
C ASN A 18 -5.32 45.34 14.37
N ASP A 19 -4.52 44.37 13.93
CA ASP A 19 -3.93 44.41 12.59
C ASP A 19 -5.01 44.04 11.54
N PRO A 20 -5.13 44.80 10.44
CA PRO A 20 -6.09 44.52 9.36
C PRO A 20 -5.94 43.12 8.75
N ILE A 21 -4.70 42.61 8.69
CA ILE A 21 -4.38 41.30 8.13
C ILE A 21 -3.67 40.45 9.17
N ARG A 22 -4.21 39.25 9.42
CA ARG A 22 -3.60 38.24 10.28
C ARG A 22 -2.95 37.16 9.41
N LEU A 23 -1.68 36.88 9.70
CA LEU A 23 -0.87 35.86 9.03
C LEU A 23 -0.49 34.75 10.03
N GLU A 24 -0.75 33.51 9.68
CA GLU A 24 -0.46 32.36 10.56
C GLU A 24 0.09 31.17 9.80
N VAL A 25 0.98 30.42 10.46
CA VAL A 25 1.34 29.06 10.06
C VAL A 25 0.86 28.14 11.17
N ARG A 26 0.03 27.16 10.82
CA ARG A 26 -0.67 26.32 11.81
C ARG A 26 0.07 25.03 12.15
N HIS A 27 0.98 24.59 11.28
CA HIS A 27 1.80 23.40 11.47
C HIS A 27 3.27 23.77 11.65
N ARG A 28 4.06 22.85 12.20
CA ARG A 28 5.50 23.03 12.31
C ARG A 28 6.10 23.21 10.90
N VAL A 29 7.03 24.14 10.80
CA VAL A 29 7.82 24.35 9.58
C VAL A 29 9.07 23.50 9.65
N ASP A 30 8.89 22.21 9.37
CA ASP A 30 9.93 21.18 9.36
C ASP A 30 10.31 20.71 7.94
N SER A 31 9.74 21.37 6.94
CA SER A 31 9.98 21.09 5.53
C SER A 31 9.99 22.36 4.68
N GLN A 32 10.47 22.24 3.44
CA GLN A 32 10.57 23.36 2.50
C GLN A 32 9.23 23.83 1.92
N VAL A 33 8.10 23.32 2.43
CA VAL A 33 6.77 23.82 2.07
C VAL A 33 5.85 23.91 3.28
N ALA A 34 5.10 25.02 3.35
CA ALA A 34 4.08 25.25 4.38
C ALA A 34 2.91 26.06 3.81
N ASN A 35 1.71 25.89 4.38
CA ASN A 35 0.64 26.85 4.13
C ASN A 35 0.77 28.06 5.08
N ILE A 36 0.54 29.25 4.53
CA ILE A 36 0.30 30.46 5.31
C ILE A 36 -1.19 30.76 5.23
N HIS A 37 -1.85 30.87 6.37
CA HIS A 37 -3.25 31.26 6.49
C HIS A 37 -3.36 32.77 6.58
N ILE A 38 -4.31 33.32 5.82
CA ILE A 38 -4.54 34.76 5.75
C ILE A 38 -5.98 35.03 6.18
N THR A 39 -6.15 35.91 7.16
CA THR A 39 -7.46 36.36 7.63
C THR A 39 -7.50 37.88 7.58
N ILE A 40 -8.53 38.41 6.93
CA ILE A 40 -8.77 39.85 6.83
C ILE A 40 -9.81 40.25 7.87
N HIS A 41 -9.57 41.34 8.58
CA HIS A 41 -10.51 41.94 9.50
C HIS A 41 -11.09 43.22 8.89
N GLY A 42 -12.39 43.23 8.55
CA GLY A 42 -13.09 44.40 8.00
C GLY A 42 -13.45 44.26 6.52
N THR A 43 -13.42 45.38 5.78
CA THR A 43 -13.74 45.45 4.33
C THR A 43 -12.49 45.65 3.45
N ASP A 44 -11.30 45.39 4.01
CA ASP A 44 -10.04 45.62 3.31
C ASP A 44 -9.78 44.57 2.22
N SER A 45 -9.16 44.99 1.13
CA SER A 45 -8.79 44.13 -0.01
C SER A 45 -7.33 43.67 0.16
N LEU A 46 -7.04 42.42 -0.17
CA LEU A 46 -5.70 41.88 -0.29
C LEU A 46 -5.00 42.35 -1.56
N LYS A 47 -5.73 42.86 -2.55
CA LYS A 47 -5.13 43.36 -3.78
C LYS A 47 -4.04 44.41 -3.53
N GLY A 48 -2.83 44.11 -4.01
CA GLY A 48 -1.65 44.95 -3.85
C GLY A 48 -0.87 44.72 -2.55
N ILE A 49 -1.32 43.81 -1.68
CA ILE A 49 -0.58 43.38 -0.49
C ILE A 49 0.59 42.49 -0.89
N LEU A 50 1.77 42.83 -0.36
CA LEU A 50 2.98 42.02 -0.47
C LEU A 50 3.19 41.25 0.84
N ILE A 51 3.34 39.93 0.75
CA ILE A 51 3.73 39.06 1.86
C ILE A 51 5.22 38.74 1.74
N THR A 52 5.95 38.95 2.84
CA THR A 52 7.39 38.69 2.93
C THR A 52 7.73 37.91 4.19
N TYR A 53 8.87 37.22 4.20
CA TYR A 53 9.47 36.66 5.42
C TYR A 53 10.83 37.29 5.71
N GLY A 54 11.07 37.60 6.98
CA GLY A 54 12.33 38.19 7.44
C GLY A 54 12.38 38.38 8.95
N GLN A 55 13.22 39.30 9.40
CA GLN A 55 13.31 39.66 10.82
C GLN A 55 11.98 40.24 11.34
N CYS A 56 11.62 39.91 12.58
CA CYS A 56 10.34 40.33 13.18
C CYS A 56 10.25 41.82 13.48
N ASP A 57 11.36 42.56 13.40
CA ASP A 57 11.47 44.01 13.56
C ASP A 57 11.76 44.72 12.22
N ALA A 58 11.64 44.01 11.09
CA ALA A 58 11.88 44.56 9.76
C ALA A 58 11.12 45.89 9.55
N PRO A 59 11.80 47.01 9.23
CA PRO A 59 11.20 48.34 9.11
C PRO A 59 10.50 48.57 7.76
N SER A 60 10.82 47.79 6.73
CA SER A 60 10.22 47.87 5.39
C SER A 60 10.26 46.53 4.66
N ALA A 61 9.44 46.37 3.62
CA ALA A 61 9.43 45.16 2.79
C ALA A 61 10.81 44.85 2.17
N GLN A 62 11.60 45.87 1.86
CA GLN A 62 12.94 45.75 1.26
C GLN A 62 13.98 45.12 2.20
N SER A 63 13.72 45.15 3.51
CA SER A 63 14.58 44.53 4.52
C SER A 63 14.24 43.05 4.78
N ALA A 64 13.21 42.52 4.11
CA ALA A 64 12.85 41.12 4.22
C ALA A 64 13.93 40.21 3.61
N HIS A 65 14.02 38.97 4.09
CA HIS A 65 14.91 37.97 3.48
C HIS A 65 14.43 37.60 2.08
N HIS A 66 13.11 37.45 1.89
CA HIS A 66 12.51 37.15 0.59
C HIS A 66 11.04 37.55 0.53
N GLU A 67 10.58 37.82 -0.69
CA GLU A 67 9.16 37.93 -1.02
C GLU A 67 8.55 36.54 -1.15
N ILE A 68 7.33 36.37 -0.65
CA ILE A 68 6.57 35.11 -0.73
C ILE A 68 5.51 35.22 -1.82
N HIS A 69 4.68 36.25 -1.74
CA HIS A 69 3.56 36.42 -2.67
C HIS A 69 3.12 37.88 -2.72
N ARG A 70 2.62 38.29 -3.88
CA ARG A 70 1.96 39.58 -4.07
C ARG A 70 0.54 39.30 -4.56
N TYR A 71 -0.43 39.79 -3.82
CA TYR A 71 -1.83 39.58 -4.12
C TYR A 71 -2.28 40.48 -5.28
N ASP A 72 -2.89 39.86 -6.29
CA ASP A 72 -3.52 40.55 -7.43
C ASP A 72 -5.06 40.53 -7.35
N ASP A 73 -5.61 39.66 -6.50
CA ASP A 73 -7.03 39.47 -6.21
C ASP A 73 -7.26 39.17 -4.70
N ASP A 74 -8.51 38.92 -4.31
CA ASP A 74 -8.92 38.61 -2.93
C ASP A 74 -9.41 37.16 -2.78
N GLU A 75 -9.21 36.30 -3.77
CA GLU A 75 -9.85 34.98 -3.82
C GLU A 75 -9.15 33.94 -2.93
N SER A 76 -7.86 34.14 -2.62
CA SER A 76 -7.04 33.16 -1.91
C SER A 76 -6.95 33.44 -0.41
N ASP A 77 -7.36 32.46 0.39
CA ASP A 77 -7.28 32.48 1.86
C ASP A 77 -6.01 31.82 2.42
N ARG A 78 -5.25 31.13 1.55
CA ARG A 78 -3.97 30.52 1.90
C ARG A 78 -2.90 30.78 0.85
N LEU A 79 -1.64 30.86 1.29
CA LEU A 79 -0.47 30.85 0.42
C LEU A 79 0.29 29.53 0.56
N ILE A 80 1.00 29.17 -0.49
CA ILE A 80 1.97 28.07 -0.47
C ILE A 80 3.36 28.69 -0.34
N TRP A 81 3.91 28.62 0.86
CA TRP A 81 5.23 29.14 1.14
C TRP A 81 6.28 28.08 0.80
N ARG A 82 6.99 28.30 -0.31
CA ARG A 82 8.19 27.54 -0.67
C ARG A 82 9.38 28.16 0.02
N ILE A 83 10.00 27.41 0.92
CA ILE A 83 10.95 27.96 1.88
C ILE A 83 12.37 27.74 1.37
N PRO A 84 13.15 28.82 1.11
CA PRO A 84 14.52 28.69 0.63
C PRO A 84 15.42 27.97 1.64
N GLU A 85 16.42 27.22 1.15
CA GLU A 85 17.42 26.57 2.02
C GLU A 85 18.19 27.57 2.90
N SER A 86 18.35 28.81 2.43
CA SER A 86 19.06 29.87 3.16
C SER A 86 18.22 30.56 4.23
N VAL A 87 16.97 30.11 4.45
CA VAL A 87 16.05 30.78 5.37
C VAL A 87 16.61 30.82 6.81
N PRO A 88 16.52 31.96 7.51
CA PRO A 88 16.82 32.03 8.93
C PRO A 88 15.93 31.07 9.74
N SER A 89 16.49 30.44 10.78
CA SER A 89 15.79 29.50 11.66
C SER A 89 14.65 30.12 12.45
N THR A 90 14.62 31.45 12.58
CA THR A 90 13.54 32.19 13.21
C THR A 90 13.27 33.50 12.47
N GLY A 91 12.00 33.85 12.31
CA GLY A 91 11.57 35.09 11.65
C GLY A 91 10.07 35.27 11.69
N CYS A 92 9.55 36.33 11.07
CA CYS A 92 8.13 36.61 11.00
C CYS A 92 7.67 36.81 9.54
N LEU A 93 6.41 36.48 9.28
CA LEU A 93 5.70 36.90 8.08
C LEU A 93 5.23 38.34 8.28
N SER A 94 5.33 39.15 7.24
CA SER A 94 4.85 40.54 7.24
C SER A 94 4.03 40.81 5.98
N ALA A 95 2.89 41.49 6.16
CA ALA A 95 2.03 41.99 5.10
C ALA A 95 2.24 43.49 4.91
N TRP A 96 2.46 43.93 3.68
CA TRP A 96 2.76 45.31 3.34
C TRP A 96 1.79 45.87 2.30
N ALA A 97 1.16 47.01 2.60
CA ALA A 97 0.36 47.80 1.67
C ALA A 97 1.12 49.07 1.29
N LYS A 98 1.64 49.16 0.06
CA LYS A 98 2.47 50.30 -0.40
C LYS A 98 3.60 50.64 0.60
N ASP A 99 4.34 49.62 1.05
CA ASP A 99 5.39 49.67 2.07
C ASP A 99 4.96 50.03 3.50
N VAL A 100 3.65 50.11 3.78
CA VAL A 100 3.12 50.23 5.15
C VAL A 100 2.82 48.85 5.70
N LEU A 101 3.31 48.54 6.91
CA LEU A 101 3.02 47.29 7.60
C LEU A 101 1.53 47.25 8.00
N VAL A 102 0.80 46.24 7.53
CA VAL A 102 -0.63 46.04 7.78
C VAL A 102 -0.95 44.70 8.45
N GLY A 103 0.08 43.91 8.76
CA GLY A 103 -0.03 42.66 9.49
C GLY A 103 1.31 41.99 9.72
N ARG A 104 1.49 41.35 10.88
CA ARG A 104 2.68 40.56 11.20
C ARG A 104 2.30 39.29 11.97
N SER A 105 2.92 38.18 11.60
CA SER A 105 2.74 36.91 12.32
C SER A 105 3.48 36.91 13.65
N GLN A 106 3.17 35.94 14.51
CA GLN A 106 4.09 35.54 15.59
C GLN A 106 5.41 35.02 15.00
N PRO A 107 6.52 35.02 15.77
CA PRO A 107 7.77 34.41 15.35
C PRO A 107 7.58 32.93 15.00
N ILE A 108 8.05 32.55 13.82
CA ILE A 108 8.00 31.19 13.28
C ILE A 108 9.37 30.57 13.47
N ALA A 109 9.41 29.41 14.13
CA ALA A 109 10.60 28.58 14.20
C ALA A 109 10.62 27.63 13.01
N ILE A 110 11.73 27.65 12.28
CA ILE A 110 12.00 26.77 11.14
C ILE A 110 13.08 25.79 11.55
N ASP A 111 12.78 24.50 11.42
CA ASP A 111 13.69 23.44 11.81
C ASP A 111 13.70 22.32 10.77
N PHE A 112 14.64 22.42 9.83
CA PHE A 112 14.90 21.39 8.84
C PHE A 112 15.86 20.30 9.33
N SER A 113 16.24 20.26 10.62
CA SER A 113 17.24 19.30 11.13
C SER A 113 16.84 17.84 10.94
N LEU A 114 15.53 17.55 10.94
CA LEU A 114 14.98 16.24 10.58
C LEU A 114 15.27 15.85 9.11
N GLN A 115 15.41 16.82 8.21
CA GLN A 115 15.70 16.62 6.78
C GLN A 115 17.20 16.71 6.44
N HIS A 116 18.00 17.48 7.18
CA HIS A 116 19.43 17.75 6.88
C HIS A 116 20.36 16.54 7.06
N GLY A 117 19.93 15.48 7.76
CA GLY A 117 20.63 14.20 7.78
C GLY A 117 20.57 13.42 6.45
N ARG A 118 19.65 13.77 5.54
CA ARG A 118 19.31 12.97 4.35
C ARG A 118 19.65 13.62 2.99
N ARG A 119 19.85 14.94 2.92
CA ARG A 119 19.93 15.70 1.64
C ARG A 119 21.33 16.13 1.16
N LYS A 120 22.43 15.62 1.74
CA LYS A 120 23.80 16.08 1.39
C LYS A 120 24.33 15.71 -0.02
N GLN A 121 23.47 15.24 -0.92
CA GLN A 121 23.78 15.03 -2.33
C GLN A 121 22.56 15.40 -3.17
N LYS A 122 22.52 16.61 -3.76
CA LYS A 122 21.91 16.87 -5.09
C LYS A 122 21.83 18.37 -5.39
N ARG A 123 22.28 18.73 -6.59
CA ARG A 123 21.95 19.98 -7.28
C ARG A 123 22.08 19.75 -8.78
N GLN A 124 20.98 19.92 -9.54
CA GLN A 124 20.82 20.95 -10.59
C GLN A 124 19.72 20.59 -11.62
N SER A 125 19.00 21.66 -12.01
CA SER A 125 18.40 21.94 -13.32
C SER A 125 16.90 21.67 -13.54
N SER A 126 16.25 22.71 -14.08
CA SER A 126 14.83 22.92 -14.31
C SER A 126 14.41 22.67 -15.77
N SER A 127 13.24 22.06 -16.00
CA SER A 127 12.39 22.31 -17.16
C SER A 127 10.99 21.72 -16.94
N ALA A 128 9.99 22.33 -17.59
CA ALA A 128 8.56 21.99 -17.52
C ALA A 128 8.27 20.52 -17.85
N THR A 129 7.18 20.02 -17.26
CA THR A 129 6.80 18.61 -17.01
C THR A 129 7.67 17.94 -15.94
N VAL A 130 7.08 17.61 -14.78
CA VAL A 130 7.79 16.97 -13.67
C VAL A 130 8.11 15.53 -14.04
N VAL A 131 9.25 15.32 -14.71
CA VAL A 131 9.83 13.99 -14.90
C VAL A 131 10.47 13.60 -13.58
N MET A 132 9.85 12.65 -12.88
CA MET A 132 10.38 12.05 -11.67
C MET A 132 11.44 11.00 -12.01
N ASP A 133 12.62 11.44 -12.41
CA ASP A 133 13.78 10.55 -12.63
C ASP A 133 15.04 11.11 -11.95
N SER A 134 16.15 10.38 -12.07
CA SER A 134 17.43 10.77 -11.46
C SER A 134 18.03 12.07 -12.04
N ALA A 135 17.58 12.55 -13.21
CA ALA A 135 18.12 13.73 -13.87
C ALA A 135 17.66 15.04 -13.21
N ASN A 136 16.52 15.04 -12.51
CA ASN A 136 15.95 16.22 -11.85
C ASN A 136 16.20 16.27 -10.33
N GLY A 137 17.16 15.51 -9.82
CA GLY A 137 17.45 15.49 -8.38
C GLY A 137 16.43 14.68 -7.54
N ILE A 138 15.48 13.98 -8.15
CA ILE A 138 14.54 13.10 -7.44
C ILE A 138 15.22 11.76 -7.14
N ASP A 139 15.02 11.23 -5.93
CA ASP A 139 15.51 9.89 -5.58
C ASP A 139 14.46 8.84 -5.95
N SER A 140 14.42 8.49 -7.25
CA SER A 140 13.54 7.43 -7.76
C SER A 140 13.84 6.04 -7.18
N ARG A 141 14.89 5.93 -6.35
CA ARG A 141 15.33 4.71 -5.70
C ARG A 141 15.02 4.71 -4.20
N GLY A 142 14.40 5.76 -3.63
CA GLY A 142 14.09 5.90 -2.20
C GLY A 142 12.70 5.46 -1.76
N PRO A 143 12.39 5.43 -0.43
CA PRO A 143 11.03 5.84 -0.03
C PRO A 143 10.91 7.26 -0.55
N TRP A 144 10.11 7.57 -1.57
CA TRP A 144 9.50 8.90 -1.59
C TRP A 144 8.51 9.17 -2.73
N PHE A 145 7.26 9.54 -2.37
CA PHE A 145 6.47 10.55 -3.10
C PHE A 145 6.83 11.93 -2.52
N ASP A 146 7.75 12.65 -3.17
CA ASP A 146 8.31 13.91 -2.62
C ASP A 146 7.32 15.03 -2.86
N GLY A 147 6.65 15.46 -1.79
CA GLY A 147 5.61 16.48 -1.85
C GLY A 147 6.14 17.86 -2.25
N VAL A 148 7.39 18.17 -1.93
CA VAL A 148 8.04 19.42 -2.33
C VAL A 148 8.31 19.38 -3.83
N ALA A 149 8.91 18.30 -4.33
CA ALA A 149 9.17 18.13 -5.77
C ALA A 149 7.87 18.12 -6.60
N ALA A 150 6.80 17.50 -6.07
CA ALA A 150 5.49 17.52 -6.69
C ALA A 150 4.93 18.95 -6.85
N LEU A 151 5.28 19.86 -5.92
CA LEU A 151 4.87 21.26 -5.95
C LEU A 151 5.81 22.15 -6.77
N GLU A 152 7.11 21.85 -6.85
CA GLU A 152 8.12 22.67 -7.53
C GLU A 152 7.76 23.01 -8.99
N GLY A 153 7.17 22.06 -9.72
CA GLY A 153 6.73 22.24 -11.11
C GLY A 153 5.36 22.93 -11.28
N THR A 154 4.65 23.24 -10.20
CA THR A 154 3.36 23.94 -10.26
C THR A 154 3.58 25.46 -10.18
N HIS A 155 2.73 26.26 -10.85
CA HIS A 155 2.69 27.72 -10.64
C HIS A 155 1.80 28.11 -9.44
N LEU A 156 1.43 27.14 -8.61
CA LEU A 156 0.54 27.36 -7.48
C LEU A 156 1.31 28.07 -6.36
N THR A 157 0.89 29.30 -6.05
CA THR A 157 1.47 30.15 -5.00
C THR A 157 0.43 30.59 -3.96
N ALA A 158 -0.84 30.53 -4.34
CA ALA A 158 -1.99 30.86 -3.51
C ALA A 158 -3.13 29.87 -3.77
N VAL A 159 -3.98 29.67 -2.78
CA VAL A 159 -5.07 28.70 -2.77
C VAL A 159 -6.31 29.35 -2.20
N ALA A 160 -7.42 29.19 -2.90
CA ALA A 160 -8.77 29.39 -2.37
C ALA A 160 -9.27 28.06 -1.81
N SER A 161 -9.16 27.84 -0.50
CA SER A 161 -9.28 26.52 0.12
C SER A 161 -10.68 25.91 -0.06
N GLU A 162 -11.74 26.71 -0.03
CA GLU A 162 -13.11 26.26 -0.31
C GLU A 162 -13.29 25.81 -1.77
N SER A 163 -12.73 26.56 -2.73
CA SER A 163 -12.72 26.20 -4.14
C SER A 163 -11.91 24.92 -4.40
N ALA A 164 -10.78 24.76 -3.72
CA ALA A 164 -9.98 23.53 -3.76
C ALA A 164 -10.76 22.32 -3.21
N LYS A 165 -11.44 22.47 -2.06
CA LYS A 165 -12.20 21.38 -1.42
C LYS A 165 -13.52 21.04 -2.13
N SER A 166 -14.02 21.93 -2.99
CA SER A 166 -15.22 21.71 -3.81
C SER A 166 -14.94 21.04 -5.16
N LYS A 167 -13.67 20.75 -5.50
CA LYS A 167 -13.31 20.01 -6.72
C LYS A 167 -14.01 18.66 -6.79
N GLN A 168 -14.46 18.30 -7.99
CA GLN A 168 -15.14 17.04 -8.27
C GLN A 168 -14.10 15.94 -8.48
N ILE A 169 -14.00 15.00 -7.55
CA ILE A 169 -13.01 13.92 -7.57
C ILE A 169 -13.69 12.60 -7.89
N GLY A 170 -13.25 11.95 -8.98
CA GLY A 170 -13.67 10.59 -9.32
C GLY A 170 -12.66 9.57 -8.79
N ILE A 171 -13.10 8.54 -8.10
CA ILE A 171 -12.27 7.38 -7.75
C ILE A 171 -12.84 6.19 -8.53
N VAL A 172 -12.02 5.48 -9.28
CA VAL A 172 -12.45 4.28 -10.02
C VAL A 172 -12.00 3.06 -9.25
N GLY A 173 -12.95 2.24 -8.79
CA GLY A 173 -12.73 1.07 -7.95
C GLY A 173 -12.91 1.36 -6.46
N ALA A 174 -13.73 0.55 -5.80
CA ALA A 174 -13.98 0.58 -4.36
C ALA A 174 -13.19 -0.52 -3.62
N GLY A 175 -12.07 -1.00 -4.17
CA GLY A 175 -11.14 -1.85 -3.42
C GLY A 175 -10.37 -1.05 -2.37
N MET A 176 -9.51 -1.72 -1.59
CA MET A 176 -8.82 -1.11 -0.43
C MET A 176 -8.06 0.19 -0.77
N ALA A 177 -7.41 0.30 -1.93
CA ALA A 177 -6.74 1.53 -2.36
C ALA A 177 -7.72 2.69 -2.61
N GLY A 178 -8.88 2.41 -3.22
CA GLY A 178 -9.92 3.41 -3.49
C GLY A 178 -10.66 3.85 -2.24
N LEU A 179 -11.01 2.92 -1.37
CA LEU A 179 -11.62 3.21 -0.06
C LEU A 179 -10.67 4.01 0.83
N MET A 180 -9.38 3.68 0.82
CA MET A 180 -8.37 4.44 1.55
C MET A 180 -8.17 5.85 1.00
N THR A 181 -8.12 5.98 -0.34
CA THR A 181 -8.07 7.29 -1.00
C THR A 181 -9.27 8.14 -0.60
N TRP A 182 -10.48 7.58 -0.65
CA TRP A 182 -11.70 8.25 -0.25
C TRP A 182 -11.63 8.69 1.22
N LEU A 183 -11.20 7.82 2.12
CA LEU A 183 -11.13 8.11 3.55
C LEU A 183 -10.22 9.31 3.84
N VAL A 184 -9.02 9.31 3.26
CA VAL A 184 -8.05 10.40 3.46
C VAL A 184 -8.56 11.72 2.88
N LEU A 185 -9.16 11.70 1.68
CA LEU A 185 -9.73 12.92 1.07
C LEU A 185 -10.94 13.44 1.85
N ASN A 186 -11.80 12.55 2.33
CA ASN A 186 -12.96 12.90 3.15
C ASN A 186 -12.50 13.48 4.51
N GLU A 187 -11.45 12.94 5.12
CA GLU A 187 -10.82 13.50 6.33
C GLU A 187 -10.21 14.88 6.11
N ALA A 188 -9.67 15.14 4.93
CA ALA A 188 -9.19 16.47 4.53
C ALA A 188 -10.33 17.48 4.27
N GLY A 189 -11.60 17.02 4.29
CA GLY A 189 -12.79 17.84 4.07
C GLY A 189 -13.11 18.10 2.60
N MET A 190 -12.65 17.22 1.70
CA MET A 190 -13.06 17.26 0.29
C MET A 190 -14.55 16.88 0.18
N ALA A 191 -15.37 17.76 -0.42
CA ALA A 191 -16.82 17.64 -0.35
C ALA A 191 -17.42 16.76 -1.46
N ASN A 192 -16.78 16.71 -2.63
CA ASN A 192 -17.36 16.17 -3.85
C ASN A 192 -16.56 14.97 -4.37
N ILE A 193 -16.65 13.84 -3.68
CA ILE A 193 -15.97 12.60 -4.06
C ILE A 193 -17.01 11.59 -4.57
N THR A 194 -16.78 10.98 -5.73
CA THR A 194 -17.61 9.90 -6.26
C THR A 194 -16.74 8.68 -6.54
N ILE A 195 -17.14 7.52 -6.03
CA ILE A 195 -16.49 6.24 -6.33
C ILE A 195 -17.30 5.52 -7.41
N LEU A 196 -16.68 5.10 -8.50
CA LEU A 196 -17.26 4.27 -9.54
C LEU A 196 -16.81 2.83 -9.33
N GLU A 197 -17.71 1.98 -8.84
CA GLU A 197 -17.42 0.58 -8.54
C GLU A 197 -18.06 -0.35 -9.58
N ALA A 198 -17.25 -1.21 -10.21
CA ALA A 198 -17.71 -2.05 -11.30
C ALA A 198 -18.65 -3.18 -10.84
N SER A 199 -18.48 -3.65 -9.61
CA SER A 199 -19.26 -4.73 -8.99
C SER A 199 -20.44 -4.18 -8.16
N GLN A 200 -21.08 -5.06 -7.38
CA GLN A 200 -22.17 -4.74 -6.46
C GLN A 200 -21.72 -4.69 -4.99
N ARG A 201 -20.41 -4.60 -4.75
CA ARG A 201 -19.81 -4.67 -3.41
C ARG A 201 -18.55 -3.82 -3.34
N LEU A 202 -18.13 -3.47 -2.13
CA LEU A 202 -16.89 -2.71 -1.88
C LEU A 202 -15.62 -3.59 -1.83
N ASP A 203 -15.64 -4.80 -2.40
CA ASP A 203 -14.56 -5.79 -2.23
C ASP A 203 -14.12 -6.45 -3.53
N VAL A 204 -12.84 -6.83 -3.54
CA VAL A 204 -12.14 -7.67 -4.52
C VAL A 204 -12.16 -9.12 -4.01
N GLY A 205 -12.76 -10.06 -4.76
CA GLY A 205 -12.79 -11.49 -4.37
C GLY A 205 -14.15 -12.10 -4.01
N HIS A 206 -14.54 -13.20 -4.67
CA HIS A 206 -15.88 -13.83 -4.57
C HIS A 206 -16.06 -14.70 -3.32
N SER A 207 -16.54 -14.13 -2.20
CA SER A 207 -17.50 -14.80 -1.29
C SER A 207 -17.95 -13.87 -0.16
N THR A 208 -19.26 -13.83 0.09
CA THR A 208 -19.86 -13.24 1.30
C THR A 208 -19.83 -14.20 2.49
N ASP A 209 -19.41 -15.45 2.27
CA ASP A 209 -19.39 -16.48 3.30
C ASP A 209 -18.14 -16.37 4.16
N ARG A 210 -18.40 -16.08 5.44
CA ARG A 210 -17.44 -16.04 6.56
C ARG A 210 -16.44 -17.20 6.57
N GLU A 211 -16.84 -18.36 6.03
CA GLU A 211 -16.11 -19.62 6.15
C GLU A 211 -15.05 -19.86 5.05
N LEU A 212 -15.18 -19.25 3.87
CA LEU A 212 -14.46 -19.76 2.69
C LEU A 212 -13.02 -19.22 2.52
N GLN A 213 -12.64 -18.09 3.16
CA GLN A 213 -11.31 -17.46 3.07
C GLN A 213 -10.65 -17.50 1.67
N MET A 214 -11.44 -17.22 0.62
CA MET A 214 -10.99 -17.32 -0.79
C MET A 214 -10.14 -16.11 -1.23
N GLY A 215 -10.17 -15.01 -0.48
CA GLY A 215 -9.33 -13.83 -0.69
C GLY A 215 -7.96 -13.92 0.00
N PRO A 216 -7.30 -12.79 0.30
CA PRO A 216 -6.10 -12.78 1.14
C PRO A 216 -6.38 -13.44 2.51
N MET A 217 -5.36 -14.00 3.15
CA MET A 217 -5.56 -14.86 4.34
C MET A 217 -5.12 -14.23 5.65
N ARG A 218 -4.03 -13.45 5.64
CA ARG A 218 -3.30 -13.08 6.86
C ARG A 218 -2.41 -11.86 6.69
N PHE A 219 -1.97 -11.33 7.83
CA PHE A 219 -1.05 -10.20 7.95
C PHE A 219 0.12 -10.58 8.85
N PRO A 220 1.38 -10.46 8.40
CA PRO A 220 2.54 -10.72 9.25
C PRO A 220 2.67 -9.63 10.33
N GLN A 221 2.98 -10.02 11.56
CA GLN A 221 3.01 -9.10 12.72
C GLN A 221 4.41 -8.98 13.33
N ALA A 222 5.12 -10.10 13.47
CA ALA A 222 6.45 -10.14 14.06
C ALA A 222 7.24 -11.36 13.59
N ILE A 223 8.56 -11.24 13.68
CA ILE A 223 9.51 -12.35 13.50
C ILE A 223 10.24 -12.55 14.83
N THR A 224 10.29 -13.80 15.28
CA THR A 224 11.10 -14.25 16.42
C THR A 224 12.24 -15.09 15.87
N TYR A 225 13.47 -14.65 16.08
CA TYR A 225 14.66 -15.35 15.61
C TYR A 225 14.96 -16.56 16.50
N ALA A 226 15.12 -17.74 15.92
CA ALA A 226 15.27 -18.99 16.67
C ALA A 226 16.59 -19.07 17.48
N ASP A 227 17.64 -18.42 17.00
CA ASP A 227 18.98 -18.44 17.57
C ASP A 227 19.16 -17.46 18.74
N THR A 228 18.54 -16.29 18.65
CA THR A 228 18.66 -15.21 19.63
C THR A 228 17.43 -15.05 20.52
N ASN A 229 16.29 -15.64 20.13
CA ASN A 229 14.97 -15.44 20.75
C ASN A 229 14.52 -13.95 20.77
N GLU A 230 15.17 -13.09 19.99
CA GLU A 230 14.76 -11.69 19.81
C GLU A 230 13.53 -11.64 18.91
N THR A 231 12.55 -10.81 19.28
CA THR A 231 11.34 -10.59 18.48
C THR A 231 11.33 -9.17 17.94
N ILE A 232 11.16 -9.04 16.63
CA ILE A 232 11.01 -7.75 15.95
C ILE A 232 9.62 -7.61 15.33
N ARG A 233 8.99 -6.45 15.56
CA ARG A 233 7.68 -6.11 14.99
C ARG A 233 7.84 -5.66 13.53
N ILE A 234 7.00 -6.18 12.65
CA ILE A 234 6.91 -5.77 11.26
C ILE A 234 5.99 -4.54 11.20
N LYS A 235 6.56 -3.37 10.95
CA LYS A 235 5.80 -2.11 10.95
C LYS A 235 4.95 -1.88 9.70
N ASP A 236 5.22 -2.62 8.64
CA ASP A 236 4.61 -2.36 7.33
C ASP A 236 3.12 -2.67 7.27
N HIS A 237 2.72 -3.79 7.89
CA HIS A 237 1.32 -4.19 7.97
C HIS A 237 0.54 -3.52 9.09
N GLN A 238 1.19 -2.68 9.91
CA GLN A 238 0.54 -1.97 11.02
C GLN A 238 -0.61 -1.08 10.53
N ILE A 239 -0.49 -0.51 9.33
CA ILE A 239 -1.52 0.31 8.68
C ILE A 239 -2.88 -0.41 8.55
N VAL A 240 -2.88 -1.74 8.45
CA VAL A 240 -4.13 -2.53 8.40
C VAL A 240 -4.84 -2.48 9.76
N SER A 241 -4.10 -2.66 10.84
CA SER A 241 -4.63 -2.59 12.21
C SER A 241 -5.09 -1.16 12.55
N ASP A 242 -4.31 -0.15 12.15
CA ASP A 242 -4.66 1.26 12.34
C ASP A 242 -5.97 1.61 11.61
N LEU A 243 -6.17 1.08 10.39
CA LEU A 243 -7.41 1.24 9.64
C LEU A 243 -8.60 0.54 10.32
N VAL A 244 -8.39 -0.67 10.85
CA VAL A 244 -9.42 -1.39 11.62
C VAL A 244 -9.87 -0.57 12.83
N GLU A 245 -8.93 0.00 13.60
CA GLU A 245 -9.24 0.85 14.73
C GLU A 245 -10.04 2.09 14.30
N GLU A 246 -9.62 2.76 13.22
CA GLU A 246 -10.28 3.95 12.71
C GLU A 246 -11.71 3.68 12.23
N LEU A 247 -11.94 2.58 11.51
CA LEU A 247 -13.27 2.18 11.05
C LEU A 247 -14.18 1.82 12.23
N ASN A 248 -13.66 1.09 13.21
CA ASN A 248 -14.41 0.75 14.43
C ASN A 248 -14.81 2.01 15.21
N ARG A 249 -13.89 2.98 15.33
CA ARG A 249 -14.15 4.28 15.97
C ARG A 249 -15.24 5.05 15.23
N ARG A 250 -15.20 5.09 13.89
CA ARG A 250 -16.18 5.79 13.04
C ARG A 250 -17.55 5.15 13.04
N ASN A 251 -17.61 3.82 13.09
CA ASN A 251 -18.86 3.07 13.14
C ASN A 251 -19.53 3.08 14.52
N ALA A 252 -18.93 3.75 15.52
CA ALA A 252 -19.52 4.06 16.83
C ALA A 252 -20.16 2.84 17.54
N GLY A 253 -19.56 1.65 17.40
CA GLY A 253 -20.05 0.41 18.01
C GLY A 253 -21.18 -0.30 17.25
N ASN A 254 -21.44 0.06 15.99
CA ASN A 254 -22.32 -0.72 15.12
C ASN A 254 -21.73 -2.13 14.90
N ARG A 255 -22.33 -3.13 15.54
CA ARG A 255 -21.84 -4.51 15.54
C ARG A 255 -21.77 -5.14 14.15
N ASN A 256 -22.59 -4.70 13.20
CA ASN A 256 -22.59 -5.25 11.83
C ASN A 256 -21.34 -4.83 11.03
N PHE A 257 -20.69 -3.74 11.44
CA PHE A 257 -19.51 -3.16 10.77
C PHE A 257 -18.31 -3.05 11.70
N THR A 258 -18.36 -3.74 12.85
CA THR A 258 -17.20 -3.90 13.71
C THR A 258 -16.28 -4.95 13.11
N VAL A 259 -14.99 -4.62 13.02
CA VAL A 259 -13.94 -5.50 12.51
C VAL A 259 -13.07 -5.94 13.68
N SER A 260 -12.93 -7.24 13.88
CA SER A 260 -12.11 -7.81 14.94
C SER A 260 -10.96 -8.62 14.35
N MET A 261 -9.75 -8.37 14.84
CA MET A 261 -8.57 -9.14 14.45
C MET A 261 -8.38 -10.32 15.39
N ILE A 262 -8.01 -11.48 14.84
CA ILE A 262 -7.68 -12.69 15.57
C ILE A 262 -6.31 -13.22 15.14
N PRO A 263 -5.62 -14.01 15.96
CA PRO A 263 -4.40 -14.70 15.54
C PRO A 263 -4.65 -15.58 14.32
N PHE A 264 -3.72 -15.61 13.38
CA PHE A 264 -3.70 -16.59 12.30
C PHE A 264 -2.65 -17.66 12.63
N ILE A 265 -3.08 -18.92 12.73
CA ILE A 265 -2.19 -20.05 13.03
C ILE A 265 -1.60 -20.51 11.71
N ASN A 266 -0.41 -20.01 11.38
CA ASN A 266 0.24 -20.30 10.10
C ASN A 266 0.83 -21.71 10.01
N SER A 267 1.29 -22.25 11.14
CA SER A 267 1.88 -23.58 11.21
C SER A 267 1.36 -24.31 12.46
N SER A 268 1.19 -25.62 12.33
CA SER A 268 0.93 -26.52 13.45
C SER A 268 2.03 -27.57 13.51
N PRO A 269 2.55 -27.90 14.71
CA PRO A 269 3.41 -29.07 14.95
C PRO A 269 2.83 -30.37 14.37
N ASN A 270 1.50 -30.49 14.39
CA ASN A 270 0.76 -31.67 13.92
C ASN A 270 0.33 -31.57 12.45
N GLY A 271 0.72 -30.50 11.72
CA GLY A 271 0.49 -30.42 10.28
C GLY A 271 1.14 -31.61 9.57
N ILE A 272 0.46 -32.21 8.60
CA ILE A 272 0.91 -33.47 7.99
C ILE A 272 1.86 -33.18 6.82
N VAL A 273 2.94 -33.94 6.72
CA VAL A 273 3.89 -33.90 5.60
C VAL A 273 3.79 -35.22 4.83
N TYR A 274 3.15 -35.19 3.67
CA TYR A 274 2.95 -36.38 2.84
C TYR A 274 3.66 -36.24 1.49
N ARG A 275 4.88 -36.77 1.41
CA ARG A 275 5.68 -36.77 0.17
C ARG A 275 6.23 -38.15 -0.16
N SER A 276 6.28 -38.50 -1.43
CA SER A 276 6.86 -39.73 -1.97
C SER A 276 6.35 -41.01 -1.28
N GLY A 277 5.12 -41.00 -0.78
CA GLY A 277 4.56 -42.11 -0.02
C GLY A 277 5.23 -42.39 1.34
N ARG A 278 6.10 -41.49 1.83
CA ARG A 278 6.85 -41.67 3.09
C ARG A 278 5.90 -41.75 4.28
N ARG A 279 6.20 -42.70 5.17
CA ARG A 279 5.45 -43.00 6.40
C ARG A 279 6.43 -43.26 7.52
N LYS A 280 6.00 -42.98 8.74
CA LYS A 280 6.69 -43.41 9.96
C LYS A 280 6.72 -44.95 10.03
N PRO A 281 7.60 -45.56 10.85
CA PRO A 281 7.68 -47.01 11.01
C PRO A 281 6.37 -47.68 11.44
N ASN A 282 5.49 -46.95 12.12
CA ASN A 282 4.16 -47.43 12.52
C ASN A 282 3.08 -47.29 11.42
N GLY A 283 3.44 -46.81 10.23
CA GLY A 283 2.54 -46.64 9.08
C GLY A 283 1.79 -45.30 9.02
N GLU A 284 1.88 -44.48 10.06
CA GLU A 284 1.29 -43.14 10.08
C GLU A 284 2.04 -42.16 9.17
N LEU A 285 1.35 -41.12 8.74
CA LEU A 285 1.99 -40.01 8.04
C LEU A 285 2.84 -39.17 9.03
N PRO A 286 4.02 -38.69 8.60
CA PRO A 286 4.81 -37.75 9.37
C PRO A 286 4.09 -36.42 9.56
N THR A 287 4.36 -35.77 10.68
CA THR A 287 3.97 -34.38 10.96
C THR A 287 5.16 -33.45 10.83
N VAL A 288 4.92 -32.13 10.85
CA VAL A 288 5.98 -31.11 10.87
C VAL A 288 6.96 -31.36 12.02
N SER A 289 6.47 -31.70 13.21
CA SER A 289 7.35 -32.04 14.34
C SER A 289 8.12 -33.33 14.13
N ASP A 290 7.50 -34.37 13.57
CA ASP A 290 8.21 -35.62 13.27
C ASP A 290 9.38 -35.36 12.29
N VAL A 291 9.17 -34.54 11.26
CA VAL A 291 10.21 -34.19 10.26
C VAL A 291 11.30 -33.31 10.88
N ALA A 292 10.95 -32.40 11.80
CA ALA A 292 11.93 -31.59 12.51
C ALA A 292 12.85 -32.43 13.41
N GLU A 293 12.33 -33.52 13.98
CA GLU A 293 13.08 -34.47 14.80
C GLU A 293 13.88 -35.46 13.95
N ASP A 294 13.28 -35.97 12.87
CA ASP A 294 13.89 -36.88 11.91
C ASP A 294 13.66 -36.40 10.46
N PRO A 295 14.61 -35.62 9.91
CA PRO A 295 14.52 -35.12 8.53
C PRO A 295 14.45 -36.22 7.45
N SER A 296 14.73 -37.49 7.78
CA SER A 296 14.63 -38.60 6.81
C SER A 296 13.17 -39.01 6.50
N LEU A 297 12.22 -38.53 7.30
CA LEU A 297 10.78 -38.76 7.11
C LEU A 297 10.19 -37.94 5.96
N GLU A 298 10.90 -36.91 5.50
CA GLU A 298 10.60 -36.18 4.27
C GLU A 298 11.68 -36.50 3.24
N GLU A 299 11.29 -36.86 2.02
CA GLU A 299 12.28 -36.95 0.95
C GLU A 299 12.67 -35.52 0.55
N ILE A 300 13.81 -35.07 1.05
CA ILE A 300 14.48 -33.88 0.52
C ILE A 300 15.17 -34.34 -0.76
N PRO A 301 14.78 -33.85 -1.95
CA PRO A 301 15.47 -34.18 -3.17
C PRO A 301 16.96 -33.88 -2.98
N THR A 302 17.84 -34.87 -3.19
CA THR A 302 19.28 -34.64 -3.12
C THR A 302 19.61 -33.55 -4.13
N SER A 303 20.03 -32.39 -3.62
CA SER A 303 20.44 -31.22 -4.40
C SER A 303 21.69 -31.58 -5.20
N PRO A 304 21.58 -31.89 -6.50
CA PRO A 304 22.74 -32.33 -7.27
C PRO A 304 23.67 -31.13 -7.53
N GLY A 305 24.96 -31.42 -7.73
CA GLY A 305 25.93 -30.39 -8.13
C GLY A 305 26.06 -29.27 -7.09
N GLN A 306 25.87 -28.03 -7.54
CA GLN A 306 26.06 -26.81 -6.74
C GLN A 306 24.77 -26.28 -6.09
N VAL A 307 23.65 -27.01 -6.17
CA VAL A 307 22.34 -26.51 -5.67
C VAL A 307 22.37 -26.17 -4.17
N ALA A 308 23.03 -26.97 -3.34
CA ALA A 308 23.15 -26.68 -1.91
C ALA A 308 23.96 -25.40 -1.63
N GLU A 309 25.01 -25.17 -2.42
CA GLU A 309 25.82 -23.95 -2.36
C GLU A 309 25.00 -22.73 -2.78
N ILE A 310 24.24 -22.83 -3.87
CA ILE A 310 23.33 -21.77 -4.34
C ILE A 310 22.30 -21.41 -3.26
N ASN A 311 21.66 -22.41 -2.64
CA ASN A 311 20.69 -22.18 -1.57
C ASN A 311 21.32 -21.49 -0.36
N GLN A 312 22.57 -21.83 -0.03
CA GLN A 312 23.31 -21.13 1.02
C GLN A 312 23.59 -19.67 0.65
N VAL A 313 23.96 -19.38 -0.60
CA VAL A 313 24.16 -18.01 -1.09
C VAL A 313 22.86 -17.20 -1.01
N LEU A 314 21.74 -17.75 -1.52
CA LEU A 314 20.43 -17.10 -1.46
C LEU A 314 20.00 -16.85 -0.01
N GLY A 315 20.13 -17.85 0.87
CA GLY A 315 19.81 -17.72 2.28
C GLY A 315 20.69 -16.67 2.98
N GLY A 316 21.96 -16.56 2.62
CA GLY A 316 22.84 -15.51 3.13
C GLY A 316 22.41 -14.09 2.74
N ILE A 317 21.72 -13.94 1.60
CA ILE A 317 21.18 -12.67 1.11
C ILE A 317 19.83 -12.37 1.75
N THR A 318 18.89 -13.31 1.71
CA THR A 318 17.50 -13.09 2.13
C THR A 318 17.31 -13.21 3.65
N ALA A 319 18.08 -14.05 4.34
CA ALA A 319 18.01 -14.25 5.79
C ALA A 319 19.07 -13.46 6.57
N ASN A 320 19.63 -12.39 5.99
CA ASN A 320 20.55 -11.51 6.71
C ASN A 320 19.81 -10.74 7.82
N GLN A 321 20.04 -11.10 9.08
CA GLN A 321 19.31 -10.52 10.22
C GLN A 321 19.42 -8.99 10.33
N THR A 322 20.58 -8.40 10.02
CA THR A 322 20.75 -6.94 10.05
C THR A 322 19.84 -6.25 9.03
N PHE A 323 19.75 -6.82 7.83
CA PHE A 323 18.90 -6.30 6.77
C PHE A 323 17.41 -6.61 7.00
N MET A 324 17.06 -7.80 7.52
CA MET A 324 15.70 -8.10 7.97
C MET A 324 15.22 -7.13 9.05
N ASN A 325 16.12 -6.74 9.97
CA ASN A 325 15.80 -5.73 10.96
C ASN A 325 15.54 -4.34 10.36
N SER A 326 16.19 -3.99 9.24
CA SER A 326 15.89 -2.73 8.53
C SER A 326 14.57 -2.82 7.77
N LEU A 327 14.27 -3.97 7.13
CA LEU A 327 12.98 -4.25 6.48
C LEU A 327 11.81 -4.11 7.47
N ALA A 328 11.91 -4.74 8.64
CA ALA A 328 10.88 -4.69 9.68
C ALA A 328 10.60 -3.27 10.19
N ARG A 329 11.64 -2.43 10.28
CA ARG A 329 11.53 -1.05 10.79
C ARG A 329 11.04 -0.07 9.74
N ASN A 330 11.52 -0.18 8.50
CA ASN A 330 11.16 0.67 7.38
C ASN A 330 11.56 0.00 6.06
N ILE A 331 10.64 -0.77 5.48
CA ILE A 331 10.87 -1.49 4.22
C ILE A 331 11.23 -0.59 3.06
N PHE A 332 10.71 0.64 3.03
CA PHE A 332 11.01 1.58 1.96
C PHE A 332 12.46 2.09 2.03
N ALA A 333 12.97 2.34 3.24
CA ALA A 333 14.36 2.71 3.43
C ALA A 333 15.29 1.53 3.11
N ALA A 334 14.88 0.31 3.44
CA ALA A 334 15.58 -0.92 3.08
C ALA A 334 15.58 -1.16 1.57
N HIS A 335 14.48 -0.90 0.86
CA HIS A 335 14.41 -0.94 -0.60
C HIS A 335 15.42 0.01 -1.24
N LYS A 336 15.54 1.23 -0.72
CA LYS A 336 16.58 2.18 -1.17
C LYS A 336 18.00 1.66 -0.97
N GLN A 337 18.24 1.12 0.23
CA GLN A 337 19.53 0.52 0.54
C GLN A 337 19.82 -0.63 -0.42
N TRP A 338 18.83 -1.47 -0.73
CA TRP A 338 18.94 -2.55 -1.72
C TRP A 338 19.30 -2.02 -3.11
N LEU A 339 18.56 -1.02 -3.61
CA LEU A 339 18.83 -0.42 -4.91
C LEU A 339 20.22 0.24 -5.02
N THR A 340 20.85 0.60 -3.90
CA THR A 340 22.15 1.28 -3.90
C THR A 340 23.32 0.33 -3.62
N ALA A 341 23.14 -0.60 -2.70
CA ALA A 341 24.21 -1.43 -2.13
C ALA A 341 23.93 -2.93 -2.17
N GLY A 342 22.76 -3.36 -2.64
CA GLY A 342 22.40 -4.77 -2.76
C GLY A 342 23.38 -5.53 -3.65
N LEU A 343 23.54 -6.83 -3.39
CA LEU A 343 24.43 -7.74 -4.13
C LEU A 343 25.87 -7.18 -4.25
N ASP A 344 26.46 -6.80 -3.11
CA ASP A 344 27.82 -6.25 -3.00
C ASP A 344 28.10 -5.03 -3.91
N GLY A 345 27.10 -4.16 -4.04
CA GLY A 345 27.21 -2.91 -4.80
C GLY A 345 26.85 -3.03 -6.29
N LEU A 346 26.39 -4.19 -6.75
CA LEU A 346 25.77 -4.28 -8.07
C LEU A 346 24.44 -3.51 -8.12
N GLY A 347 23.69 -3.53 -7.02
CA GLY A 347 22.51 -2.72 -6.77
C GLY A 347 21.44 -2.74 -7.88
N GLY A 348 20.53 -1.78 -7.78
CA GLY A 348 19.43 -1.55 -8.70
C GLY A 348 18.33 -2.62 -8.66
N ASP A 349 17.27 -2.34 -9.41
CA ASP A 349 16.19 -3.30 -9.67
C ASP A 349 16.57 -4.20 -10.87
N SER A 350 17.87 -4.38 -11.14
CA SER A 350 18.38 -4.89 -12.43
C SER A 350 18.72 -6.38 -12.42
N TRP A 351 18.38 -7.09 -11.33
CA TRP A 351 18.71 -8.50 -11.15
C TRP A 351 17.47 -9.29 -10.78
N SER A 352 17.31 -10.45 -11.41
CA SER A 352 16.57 -11.58 -10.84
C SER A 352 17.54 -12.50 -10.10
N GLU A 353 17.03 -13.40 -9.27
CA GLU A 353 17.86 -14.44 -8.65
C GLU A 353 18.59 -15.26 -9.74
N PHE A 354 17.90 -15.61 -10.83
CA PHE A 354 18.52 -16.32 -11.97
C PHE A 354 19.66 -15.52 -12.60
N ALA A 355 19.43 -14.24 -12.90
CA ALA A 355 20.43 -13.41 -13.54
C ALA A 355 21.67 -13.25 -12.63
N TYR A 356 21.46 -13.09 -11.33
CA TYR A 356 22.57 -12.98 -10.39
C TYR A 356 23.35 -14.30 -10.26
N LEU A 357 22.66 -15.42 -10.04
CA LEU A 357 23.31 -16.73 -9.83
C LEU A 357 24.01 -17.24 -11.10
N HIS A 358 23.31 -17.26 -12.23
CA HIS A 358 23.85 -17.81 -13.47
C HIS A 358 24.75 -16.81 -14.21
N ASN A 359 24.26 -15.59 -14.46
CA ASN A 359 25.00 -14.66 -15.31
C ASN A 359 26.13 -13.96 -14.56
N TYR A 360 25.98 -13.67 -13.26
CA TYR A 360 27.01 -13.00 -12.49
C TYR A 360 27.92 -14.00 -11.74
N LEU A 361 27.36 -14.85 -10.88
CA LEU A 361 28.14 -15.82 -10.08
C LEU A 361 28.61 -17.05 -10.86
N LYS A 362 28.11 -17.25 -12.10
CA LYS A 362 28.55 -18.32 -13.02
C LYS A 362 28.21 -19.74 -12.57
N TYR A 363 27.19 -19.92 -11.73
CA TYR A 363 26.67 -21.25 -11.43
C TYR A 363 26.13 -21.94 -12.70
N ALA A 364 26.22 -23.28 -12.74
CA ALA A 364 25.69 -24.06 -13.86
C ALA A 364 24.18 -23.80 -14.04
N ILE A 365 23.74 -23.72 -15.30
CA ILE A 365 22.35 -23.33 -15.60
C ILE A 365 21.33 -24.33 -15.02
N ASN A 366 21.62 -25.63 -15.09
CA ASN A 366 20.73 -26.66 -14.54
C ASN A 366 20.62 -26.54 -13.01
N ASP A 367 21.76 -26.39 -12.32
CA ASP A 367 21.79 -26.23 -10.86
C ASP A 367 21.07 -24.95 -10.44
N THR A 368 21.27 -23.85 -11.18
CA THR A 368 20.56 -22.59 -10.93
C THR A 368 19.05 -22.75 -11.08
N LEU A 369 18.58 -23.38 -12.16
CA LEU A 369 17.14 -23.59 -12.39
C LEU A 369 16.52 -24.53 -11.36
N ILE A 370 17.25 -25.55 -10.90
CA ILE A 370 16.78 -26.45 -9.84
C ILE A 370 16.64 -25.69 -8.51
N ALA A 371 17.64 -24.87 -8.15
CA ALA A 371 17.60 -24.06 -6.94
C ALA A 371 16.47 -23.01 -6.97
N LEU A 372 16.15 -22.48 -8.15
CA LEU A 372 15.12 -21.47 -8.37
C LEU A 372 13.76 -22.06 -8.80
N SER A 373 13.47 -23.29 -8.39
CA SER A 373 12.18 -23.95 -8.70
C SER A 373 10.96 -23.30 -8.03
N GLY A 374 11.18 -22.35 -7.11
CA GLY A 374 10.13 -21.53 -6.49
C GLY A 374 9.61 -20.39 -7.40
N PRO A 375 8.56 -19.68 -6.97
CA PRO A 375 7.84 -18.73 -7.83
C PRO A 375 8.63 -17.44 -8.15
N PHE A 376 9.67 -17.10 -7.38
CA PHE A 376 10.30 -15.78 -7.44
C PHE A 376 11.56 -15.68 -8.31
N GLY A 377 12.17 -16.80 -8.69
CA GLY A 377 13.53 -16.83 -9.26
C GLY A 377 13.72 -16.07 -10.58
N GLN A 378 12.62 -15.79 -11.29
CA GLN A 378 12.59 -15.11 -12.58
C GLN A 378 12.20 -13.62 -12.51
N PHE A 379 11.68 -13.16 -11.36
CA PHE A 379 11.24 -11.77 -11.16
C PHE A 379 12.35 -10.93 -10.56
N THR A 380 12.08 -9.67 -10.25
CA THR A 380 13.06 -8.85 -9.53
C THR A 380 13.47 -9.52 -8.21
N PHE A 381 14.78 -9.49 -7.90
CA PHE A 381 15.33 -9.99 -6.64
C PHE A 381 14.63 -9.35 -5.44
N TRP A 382 14.19 -8.09 -5.57
CA TRP A 382 13.47 -7.42 -4.50
C TRP A 382 12.18 -8.15 -4.09
N ASP A 383 11.44 -8.73 -5.04
CA ASP A 383 10.23 -9.51 -4.74
C ASP A 383 10.58 -10.75 -3.89
N ALA A 384 11.66 -11.46 -4.22
CA ALA A 384 12.14 -12.58 -3.41
C ALA A 384 12.52 -12.15 -1.98
N ILE A 385 13.09 -10.96 -1.81
CA ILE A 385 13.49 -10.43 -0.49
C ILE A 385 12.30 -10.14 0.40
N TYR A 386 11.36 -9.29 -0.05
CA TYR A 386 10.28 -8.88 0.85
C TYR A 386 9.27 -10.01 1.08
N GLU A 387 9.01 -10.86 0.07
CA GLU A 387 8.13 -12.01 0.25
C GLU A 387 8.75 -13.02 1.23
N SER A 388 10.04 -13.35 1.07
CA SER A 388 10.73 -14.22 2.04
C SER A 388 10.72 -13.63 3.45
N PHE A 389 10.92 -12.31 3.57
CA PHE A 389 10.85 -11.61 4.84
C PHE A 389 9.47 -11.69 5.49
N TYR A 390 8.39 -11.40 4.76
CA TYR A 390 7.03 -11.49 5.29
C TYR A 390 6.63 -12.92 5.63
N PHE A 391 6.93 -13.89 4.75
CA PHE A 391 6.62 -15.30 5.00
C PHE A 391 7.49 -15.92 6.11
N GLY A 392 8.60 -15.27 6.48
CA GLY A 392 9.39 -15.60 7.67
C GLY A 392 8.77 -15.18 9.01
N ALA A 393 7.63 -14.48 9.01
CA ALA A 393 6.95 -14.07 10.24
C ALA A 393 6.55 -15.28 11.11
N THR A 394 6.75 -15.13 12.42
CA THR A 394 6.37 -16.12 13.45
C THR A 394 5.05 -15.78 14.10
N GLU A 395 4.64 -14.51 14.08
CA GLU A 395 3.32 -14.05 14.51
C GLU A 395 2.53 -13.53 13.31
N TRP A 396 1.29 -13.98 13.19
CA TRP A 396 0.35 -13.58 12.13
C TRP A 396 -1.01 -13.22 12.71
N ALA A 397 -1.72 -12.33 12.03
CA ALA A 397 -3.10 -11.98 12.32
C ALA A 397 -4.00 -12.14 11.10
N THR A 398 -5.30 -12.25 11.32
CA THR A 398 -6.35 -12.21 10.30
C THR A 398 -7.58 -11.51 10.86
N ILE A 399 -8.67 -11.42 10.10
CA ILE A 399 -9.93 -10.79 10.52
C ILE A 399 -10.96 -11.88 10.79
N ASP A 400 -11.54 -11.86 11.99
CA ASP A 400 -12.69 -12.69 12.33
C ASP A 400 -13.90 -12.28 11.48
N GLY A 401 -14.62 -13.27 10.97
CA GLY A 401 -15.69 -13.03 10.01
C GLY A 401 -15.24 -13.01 8.54
N GLY A 402 -13.94 -13.09 8.27
CA GLY A 402 -13.36 -13.02 6.92
C GLY A 402 -12.85 -11.62 6.55
N LEU A 403 -11.87 -11.55 5.66
CA LEU A 403 -11.22 -10.27 5.30
C LEU A 403 -12.15 -9.29 4.56
N ASN A 404 -13.24 -9.78 3.96
CA ASN A 404 -14.29 -8.95 3.37
C ASN A 404 -14.97 -8.03 4.40
N ARG A 405 -14.84 -8.29 5.70
CA ARG A 405 -15.34 -7.43 6.77
C ARG A 405 -14.67 -6.07 6.79
N LEU A 406 -13.41 -5.99 6.35
CA LEU A 406 -12.66 -4.73 6.28
C LEU A 406 -13.26 -3.74 5.26
N PRO A 407 -13.38 -4.07 3.96
CA PRO A 407 -14.07 -3.20 3.01
C PRO A 407 -15.55 -3.00 3.36
N ALA A 408 -16.24 -4.04 3.87
CA ALA A 408 -17.64 -3.90 4.25
C ALA A 408 -17.87 -2.88 5.37
N ALA A 409 -16.90 -2.68 6.27
CA ALA A 409 -16.98 -1.68 7.33
C ALA A 409 -17.00 -0.23 6.82
N PHE A 410 -16.72 0.01 5.54
CA PHE A 410 -16.89 1.32 4.92
C PHE A 410 -18.33 1.64 4.51
N HIS A 411 -19.22 0.65 4.34
CA HIS A 411 -20.59 0.88 3.83
C HIS A 411 -21.32 2.06 4.52
N PRO A 412 -21.40 2.13 5.87
CA PRO A 412 -22.07 3.24 6.55
C PRO A 412 -21.46 4.62 6.28
N LEU A 413 -20.22 4.65 5.83
CA LEU A 413 -19.42 5.87 5.63
C LEU A 413 -19.44 6.32 4.17
N VAL A 414 -19.52 5.38 3.22
CA VAL A 414 -19.20 5.64 1.80
C VAL A 414 -20.36 5.39 0.84
N ASP A 415 -21.44 4.72 1.24
CA ASP A 415 -22.51 4.30 0.32
C ASP A 415 -23.12 5.46 -0.48
N ASP A 416 -23.26 6.65 0.11
CA ASP A 416 -23.76 7.85 -0.57
C ASP A 416 -22.81 8.39 -1.65
N ALA A 417 -21.52 8.02 -1.59
CA ALA A 417 -20.49 8.42 -2.55
C ALA A 417 -20.26 7.35 -3.64
N VAL A 418 -20.79 6.13 -3.50
CA VAL A 418 -20.48 5.01 -4.41
C VAL A 418 -21.57 4.82 -5.46
N MET A 419 -21.16 4.80 -6.71
CA MET A 419 -21.97 4.32 -7.83
C MET A 419 -21.56 2.89 -8.16
N MET A 420 -22.34 1.94 -7.66
CA MET A 420 -22.20 0.51 -7.97
C MET A 420 -22.54 0.20 -9.43
N ASN A 421 -22.09 -0.96 -9.91
CA ASN A 421 -22.25 -1.44 -11.27
C ASN A 421 -21.67 -0.49 -12.34
N ALA A 422 -20.74 0.41 -12.02
CA ALA A 422 -20.11 1.33 -12.95
C ALA A 422 -18.84 0.71 -13.58
N LYS A 423 -19.02 -0.18 -14.57
CA LYS A 423 -17.87 -0.78 -15.28
C LYS A 423 -17.29 0.19 -16.30
N VAL A 424 -16.16 0.81 -15.95
CA VAL A 424 -15.42 1.73 -16.82
C VAL A 424 -14.89 1.00 -18.07
N GLN A 425 -14.91 1.71 -19.20
CA GLN A 425 -14.35 1.26 -20.48
C GLN A 425 -13.53 2.33 -21.18
N GLN A 426 -13.69 3.59 -20.80
CA GLN A 426 -12.98 4.69 -21.44
C GLN A 426 -12.73 5.83 -20.46
N ILE A 427 -11.54 6.39 -20.56
CA ILE A 427 -11.13 7.65 -19.95
C ILE A 427 -10.70 8.58 -21.07
N SER A 428 -11.15 9.82 -21.00
CA SER A 428 -10.73 10.88 -21.91
C SER A 428 -10.47 12.15 -21.12
N TYR A 429 -9.51 12.95 -21.56
CA TYR A 429 -9.21 14.23 -20.93
C TYR A 429 -9.52 15.37 -21.90
N ASN A 430 -10.28 16.35 -21.42
CA ASN A 430 -10.61 17.54 -22.19
C ASN A 430 -9.62 18.66 -21.83
N ASN A 431 -8.72 19.00 -22.75
CA ASN A 431 -7.74 20.08 -22.56
C ASN A 431 -8.39 21.47 -22.39
N GLY A 432 -9.53 21.71 -23.02
CA GLY A 432 -10.23 22.99 -22.93
C GLY A 432 -10.84 23.24 -21.56
N THR A 433 -11.50 22.23 -20.99
CA THR A 433 -12.08 22.32 -19.64
C THR A 433 -11.13 21.91 -18.53
N ARG A 434 -10.02 21.24 -18.87
CA ARG A 434 -9.07 20.58 -17.94
C ARG A 434 -9.76 19.57 -17.02
N ARG A 435 -10.64 18.74 -17.59
CA ARG A 435 -11.44 17.76 -16.83
C ARG A 435 -11.34 16.37 -17.43
N VAL A 436 -11.42 15.37 -16.57
CA VAL A 436 -11.45 13.95 -16.91
C VAL A 436 -12.89 13.53 -17.14
N ASN A 437 -13.18 12.92 -18.29
CA ASN A 437 -14.45 12.28 -18.57
C ASN A 437 -14.30 10.77 -18.56
N ILE A 438 -15.04 10.10 -17.67
CA ILE A 438 -15.04 8.66 -17.47
C ILE A 438 -16.33 8.08 -18.03
N THR A 439 -16.23 7.10 -18.91
CA THR A 439 -17.35 6.44 -19.56
C THR A 439 -17.45 4.99 -19.11
N PHE A 440 -18.64 4.58 -18.68
CA PHE A 440 -18.89 3.31 -18.02
C PHE A 440 -20.27 2.73 -18.36
N HIS A 441 -20.40 1.41 -18.30
CA HIS A 441 -21.67 0.71 -18.43
C HIS A 441 -22.23 0.31 -17.06
N ASN A 442 -23.53 0.01 -17.03
CA ASN A 442 -24.22 -0.51 -15.84
C ASN A 442 -24.04 -2.04 -15.72
N GLY A 443 -22.85 -2.47 -15.31
CA GLY A 443 -22.50 -3.88 -15.12
C GLY A 443 -21.83 -4.53 -16.35
N LEU A 444 -21.40 -5.78 -16.18
CA LEU A 444 -20.57 -6.53 -17.12
C LEU A 444 -21.22 -6.76 -18.49
N ASN A 445 -22.49 -7.14 -18.50
CA ASN A 445 -23.22 -7.58 -19.70
C ASN A 445 -24.25 -6.54 -20.17
N SER A 446 -24.03 -5.27 -19.84
CA SER A 446 -24.96 -4.20 -20.22
C SER A 446 -24.98 -4.02 -21.73
N THR A 447 -26.15 -4.21 -22.34
CA THR A 447 -26.42 -3.87 -23.74
C THR A 447 -26.93 -2.43 -23.92
N ARG A 448 -27.05 -1.68 -22.82
CA ARG A 448 -27.46 -0.27 -22.83
C ARG A 448 -26.28 0.65 -23.23
N PRO A 449 -26.58 1.82 -23.83
CA PRO A 449 -25.56 2.84 -24.07
C PRO A 449 -24.77 3.18 -22.80
N PRO A 450 -23.47 3.46 -22.92
CA PRO A 450 -22.66 3.83 -21.77
C PRO A 450 -23.11 5.17 -21.19
N ARG A 451 -22.86 5.34 -19.89
CA ARG A 451 -23.00 6.61 -19.17
C ARG A 451 -21.64 7.27 -19.06
N SER A 452 -21.63 8.57 -18.76
CA SER A 452 -20.40 9.31 -18.50
C SER A 452 -20.53 10.17 -17.25
N ALA A 453 -19.41 10.38 -16.57
CA ALA A 453 -19.25 11.33 -15.47
C ALA A 453 -17.96 12.13 -15.67
N THR A 454 -17.98 13.40 -15.27
CA THR A 454 -16.87 14.34 -15.47
C THR A 454 -16.33 14.85 -14.15
N PHE A 455 -15.02 14.81 -13.99
CA PHE A 455 -14.30 15.13 -12.77
C PHE A 455 -13.15 16.09 -13.05
N ASP A 456 -12.75 16.87 -12.05
CA ASP A 456 -11.54 17.69 -12.13
C ASP A 456 -10.30 16.79 -12.07
N TYR A 457 -10.34 15.75 -11.22
CA TYR A 457 -9.31 14.73 -11.12
C TYR A 457 -9.93 13.34 -10.99
N ALA A 458 -9.21 12.33 -11.46
CA ALA A 458 -9.58 10.93 -11.32
C ALA A 458 -8.46 10.12 -10.66
N VAL A 459 -8.77 9.35 -9.61
CA VAL A 459 -7.86 8.35 -9.05
C VAL A 459 -8.27 6.97 -9.57
N LEU A 460 -7.36 6.29 -10.25
CA LEU A 460 -7.59 5.01 -10.90
C LEU A 460 -6.97 3.91 -10.04
N THR A 461 -7.80 3.11 -9.38
CA THR A 461 -7.37 2.03 -8.50
C THR A 461 -7.60 0.59 -9.01
N PRO A 462 -8.20 0.29 -10.18
CA PRO A 462 -8.30 -1.10 -10.62
C PRO A 462 -6.94 -1.67 -11.01
N PRO A 463 -6.78 -3.01 -11.00
CA PRO A 463 -5.59 -3.67 -11.50
C PRO A 463 -5.24 -3.20 -12.92
N LEU A 464 -3.95 -3.06 -13.23
CA LEU A 464 -3.50 -2.62 -14.54
C LEU A 464 -4.05 -3.49 -15.70
N PRO A 465 -4.23 -4.83 -15.57
CA PRO A 465 -4.88 -5.65 -16.58
C PRO A 465 -6.31 -5.20 -16.94
N VAL A 466 -7.06 -4.68 -15.97
CA VAL A 466 -8.38 -4.08 -16.21
C VAL A 466 -8.22 -2.76 -16.96
N VAL A 467 -7.32 -1.89 -16.49
CA VAL A 467 -7.06 -0.58 -17.12
C VAL A 467 -6.59 -0.71 -18.57
N ARG A 468 -5.80 -1.75 -18.90
CA ARG A 468 -5.35 -2.09 -20.27
C ARG A 468 -6.49 -2.32 -21.25
N SER A 469 -7.65 -2.75 -20.76
CA SER A 469 -8.82 -3.01 -21.61
C SER A 469 -9.57 -1.74 -22.01
N TRP A 470 -9.20 -0.58 -21.44
CA TRP A 470 -9.91 0.68 -21.66
C TRP A 470 -9.34 1.47 -22.84
N ARG A 471 -10.17 2.36 -23.40
CA ARG A 471 -9.66 3.48 -24.21
C ARG A 471 -9.14 4.56 -23.27
N LEU A 472 -7.83 4.83 -23.31
CA LEU A 472 -7.16 5.78 -22.43
C LEU A 472 -6.83 7.09 -23.17
N PRO A 473 -6.67 8.22 -22.46
CA PRO A 473 -6.10 9.42 -23.05
C PRO A 473 -4.62 9.18 -23.40
N ALA A 474 -4.01 10.12 -24.13
CA ALA A 474 -2.59 10.08 -24.44
C ALA A 474 -1.74 10.38 -23.19
N PHE A 475 -1.46 9.34 -22.41
CA PHE A 475 -0.45 9.35 -21.35
C PHE A 475 0.96 9.34 -21.95
N SER A 476 1.96 9.62 -21.12
CA SER A 476 3.38 9.49 -21.45
C SER A 476 3.69 8.07 -21.94
N SER A 477 4.76 7.93 -22.72
CA SER A 477 5.21 6.62 -23.20
C SER A 477 5.57 5.69 -22.05
N ALA A 478 6.15 6.24 -20.97
CA ALA A 478 6.52 5.49 -19.78
C ALA A 478 5.29 4.96 -19.05
N LEU A 479 4.32 5.83 -18.71
CA LEU A 479 3.08 5.42 -18.05
C LEU A 479 2.26 4.46 -18.92
N SER A 480 2.15 4.73 -20.22
CA SER A 480 1.47 3.83 -21.17
C SER A 480 2.14 2.46 -21.21
N THR A 481 3.47 2.41 -21.26
CA THR A 481 4.23 1.15 -21.24
C THR A 481 3.98 0.41 -19.94
N ALA A 482 4.11 1.08 -18.79
CA ALA A 482 3.87 0.48 -17.48
C ALA A 482 2.45 -0.10 -17.38
N ILE A 483 1.44 0.67 -17.79
CA ILE A 483 0.06 0.21 -17.84
C ILE A 483 -0.04 -1.03 -18.71
N HIS A 484 0.56 -1.09 -19.90
CA HIS A 484 0.41 -2.20 -20.85
C HIS A 484 1.24 -3.45 -20.56
N THR A 485 2.39 -3.33 -19.88
CA THR A 485 3.37 -4.43 -19.80
C THR A 485 3.61 -4.99 -18.41
N TRP A 486 3.16 -4.32 -17.34
CA TRP A 486 3.37 -4.79 -15.96
C TRP A 486 2.88 -6.25 -15.76
N PRO A 487 3.73 -7.21 -15.36
CA PRO A 487 3.31 -8.59 -15.19
C PRO A 487 2.45 -8.76 -13.94
N TYR A 488 1.58 -9.76 -13.99
CA TYR A 488 0.79 -10.19 -12.84
C TYR A 488 0.94 -11.70 -12.70
N ASP A 489 0.94 -12.17 -11.47
CA ASP A 489 0.80 -13.57 -11.15
C ASP A 489 -0.64 -13.85 -10.64
N HIS A 490 -0.96 -15.12 -10.48
CA HIS A 490 -2.33 -15.60 -10.32
C HIS A 490 -2.41 -16.76 -9.33
N GLY A 491 -3.57 -16.92 -8.72
CA GLY A 491 -3.86 -18.03 -7.81
C GLY A 491 -5.21 -18.68 -8.08
N CYS A 492 -5.31 -19.94 -7.68
CA CYS A 492 -6.56 -20.70 -7.59
C CYS A 492 -6.66 -21.37 -6.23
N LYS A 493 -7.84 -21.27 -5.60
CA LYS A 493 -8.16 -21.87 -4.32
C LYS A 493 -9.33 -22.83 -4.45
N ALA A 494 -9.30 -23.94 -3.73
CA ALA A 494 -10.44 -24.84 -3.55
C ALA A 494 -10.74 -25.03 -2.06
N ALA A 495 -11.97 -24.69 -1.66
CA ALA A 495 -12.45 -24.81 -0.29
C ALA A 495 -13.50 -25.92 -0.21
N LEU A 496 -13.41 -26.75 0.82
CA LEU A 496 -14.29 -27.91 1.05
C LEU A 496 -14.92 -27.82 2.44
N GLN A 497 -16.25 -27.96 2.52
CA GLN A 497 -16.98 -27.92 3.79
C GLN A 497 -17.24 -29.32 4.33
N PHE A 498 -16.95 -29.51 5.62
CA PHE A 498 -17.13 -30.75 6.36
C PHE A 498 -18.15 -30.59 7.48
N ARG A 499 -18.88 -31.66 7.80
CA ARG A 499 -19.93 -31.69 8.85
C ARG A 499 -19.38 -31.38 10.24
N THR A 500 -18.14 -31.80 10.49
CA THR A 500 -17.41 -31.56 11.73
C THR A 500 -15.99 -31.14 11.40
N ARG A 501 -15.33 -30.50 12.37
CA ARG A 501 -13.92 -30.15 12.32
C ARG A 501 -13.07 -31.37 12.69
N PHE A 502 -13.23 -32.48 11.96
CA PHE A 502 -12.65 -33.78 12.31
C PHE A 502 -11.12 -33.73 12.51
N TRP A 503 -10.43 -32.81 11.82
CA TRP A 503 -8.99 -32.56 11.95
C TRP A 503 -8.59 -32.07 13.36
N GLU A 504 -9.50 -31.45 14.11
CA GLU A 504 -9.29 -31.04 15.52
C GLU A 504 -9.51 -32.18 16.53
N HIS A 505 -10.01 -33.32 16.08
CA HIS A 505 -10.36 -34.48 16.92
C HIS A 505 -9.58 -35.74 16.58
N LEU A 506 -8.54 -35.62 15.75
CA LEU A 506 -7.56 -36.68 15.53
C LEU A 506 -6.75 -36.94 16.82
N ASP A 507 -6.13 -38.11 16.93
CA ASP A 507 -5.21 -38.43 18.03
C ASP A 507 -4.10 -37.36 18.18
N ARG A 508 -3.67 -36.79 17.05
CA ARG A 508 -2.79 -35.62 16.95
C ARG A 508 -3.58 -34.48 16.30
N PRO A 509 -4.25 -33.61 17.08
CA PRO A 509 -5.18 -32.62 16.54
C PRO A 509 -4.46 -31.50 15.81
N ILE A 510 -5.07 -31.01 14.73
CA ILE A 510 -4.59 -29.89 13.92
C ILE A 510 -5.47 -28.68 14.21
N TYR A 511 -4.94 -27.65 14.89
CA TYR A 511 -5.66 -26.41 15.18
C TYR A 511 -5.13 -25.28 14.30
N GLY A 512 -5.92 -24.82 13.33
CA GLY A 512 -5.41 -24.00 12.23
C GLY A 512 -4.23 -24.69 11.53
N SER A 513 -3.46 -23.94 10.71
CA SER A 513 -2.24 -24.35 9.99
C SER A 513 -2.39 -24.21 8.48
N CYS A 514 -1.32 -23.75 7.81
CA CYS A 514 -1.05 -23.89 6.38
C CYS A 514 0.21 -24.74 6.11
N SER A 515 0.70 -25.47 7.12
CA SER A 515 1.91 -26.30 7.05
C SER A 515 1.66 -27.74 6.63
N THR A 516 0.39 -28.14 6.42
CA THR A 516 0.12 -29.44 5.81
C THR A 516 0.47 -29.39 4.34
N SER A 517 1.32 -30.32 3.92
CA SER A 517 1.89 -30.34 2.58
C SER A 517 1.82 -31.73 1.97
N THR A 518 1.67 -31.74 0.65
CA THR A 518 1.70 -32.95 -0.15
C THR A 518 2.45 -32.74 -1.45
N ASP A 519 2.95 -33.82 -2.04
CA ASP A 519 3.47 -33.87 -3.41
C ASP A 519 2.40 -34.24 -4.46
N THR A 520 1.13 -34.42 -4.06
CA THR A 520 0.01 -34.56 -5.01
C THR A 520 -0.01 -33.35 -5.96
N PRO A 521 0.17 -33.55 -7.29
CA PRO A 521 0.36 -32.44 -8.22
C PRO A 521 -0.83 -31.48 -8.27
N GLY A 522 -0.60 -30.18 -8.12
CA GLY A 522 -1.66 -29.18 -8.27
C GLY A 522 -2.59 -29.01 -7.06
N ILE A 523 -2.17 -29.47 -5.88
CA ILE A 523 -2.82 -29.18 -4.59
C ILE A 523 -2.18 -27.99 -3.86
N GLY A 524 -0.87 -27.80 -4.02
CA GLY A 524 -0.16 -26.70 -3.37
C GLY A 524 -0.32 -26.74 -1.84
N GLN A 525 -0.80 -25.64 -1.25
CA GLN A 525 -0.98 -25.53 0.20
C GLN A 525 -2.35 -26.01 0.67
N ILE A 526 -2.38 -26.76 1.78
CA ILE A 526 -3.60 -27.11 2.50
C ILE A 526 -3.65 -26.30 3.79
N CYS A 527 -4.71 -25.52 3.98
CA CYS A 527 -4.91 -24.71 5.18
C CYS A 527 -6.17 -25.07 5.95
N TYR A 528 -6.02 -25.27 7.26
CA TYR A 528 -7.12 -25.41 8.21
C TYR A 528 -7.46 -24.05 8.82
N PRO A 529 -8.75 -23.80 9.10
CA PRO A 529 -9.22 -22.51 9.54
C PRO A 529 -8.67 -22.15 10.92
N SER A 530 -8.14 -20.93 11.06
CA SER A 530 -7.69 -20.37 12.35
C SER A 530 -8.81 -19.76 13.18
N TYR A 531 -10.04 -19.72 12.64
CA TYR A 531 -11.24 -19.22 13.30
C TYR A 531 -12.09 -20.39 13.82
N ASP A 532 -12.96 -20.09 14.79
CA ASP A 532 -13.90 -21.03 15.43
C ASP A 532 -13.24 -22.37 15.84
N VAL A 533 -11.99 -22.29 16.31
CA VAL A 533 -11.24 -23.44 16.84
C VAL A 533 -11.97 -24.05 18.03
N ASN A 534 -12.07 -25.38 18.08
CA ASN A 534 -12.86 -26.16 19.04
C ASN A 534 -14.38 -25.98 18.93
N SER A 535 -14.89 -25.37 17.86
CA SER A 535 -16.34 -25.34 17.63
C SER A 535 -16.87 -26.70 17.19
N THR A 536 -18.14 -26.96 17.49
CA THR A 536 -18.82 -28.24 17.18
C THR A 536 -19.60 -28.21 15.87
N GLY A 537 -19.60 -27.07 15.17
CA GLY A 537 -20.29 -26.89 13.90
C GLY A 537 -19.49 -27.38 12.68
N PRO A 538 -20.04 -27.19 11.47
CA PRO A 538 -19.30 -27.39 10.23
C PRO A 538 -18.01 -26.56 10.18
N GLY A 539 -17.06 -27.02 9.39
CA GLY A 539 -15.81 -26.29 9.14
C GLY A 539 -15.40 -26.39 7.68
N VAL A 540 -14.68 -25.37 7.21
CA VAL A 540 -14.16 -25.32 5.84
C VAL A 540 -12.65 -25.45 5.86
N VAL A 541 -12.12 -26.40 5.09
CA VAL A 541 -10.69 -26.53 4.81
C VAL A 541 -10.40 -25.92 3.45
N LEU A 542 -9.37 -25.08 3.37
CA LEU A 542 -8.77 -24.72 2.10
C LEU A 542 -7.93 -25.92 1.65
N ALA A 543 -8.56 -26.80 0.88
CA ALA A 543 -7.99 -28.09 0.49
C ALA A 543 -6.98 -27.97 -0.66
N SER A 544 -6.93 -26.82 -1.33
CA SER A 544 -5.88 -26.50 -2.28
C SER A 544 -5.71 -24.99 -2.41
N TYR A 545 -4.46 -24.55 -2.44
CA TYR A 545 -4.06 -23.22 -2.87
C TYR A 545 -2.81 -23.31 -3.74
N ILE A 546 -2.99 -23.01 -5.01
CA ILE A 546 -1.96 -23.06 -6.06
C ILE A 546 -1.80 -21.69 -6.71
N THR A 547 -0.61 -21.45 -7.24
CA THR A 547 -0.24 -20.17 -7.88
C THR A 547 0.37 -20.41 -9.27
N SER A 548 0.60 -19.34 -10.01
CA SER A 548 1.42 -19.33 -11.22
C SER A 548 0.98 -20.37 -12.26
N THR A 549 1.91 -21.15 -12.80
CA THR A 549 1.65 -22.15 -13.84
C THR A 549 0.57 -23.16 -13.44
N ASP A 550 0.55 -23.61 -12.18
CA ASP A 550 -0.46 -24.56 -11.71
C ASP A 550 -1.84 -23.92 -11.67
N ALA A 551 -1.95 -22.67 -11.21
CA ALA A 551 -3.22 -21.94 -11.24
C ALA A 551 -3.74 -21.82 -12.68
N VAL A 552 -2.87 -21.46 -13.64
CA VAL A 552 -3.25 -21.37 -15.07
C VAL A 552 -3.70 -22.73 -15.63
N ARG A 553 -3.00 -23.82 -15.28
CA ARG A 553 -3.36 -25.17 -15.71
C ARG A 553 -4.76 -25.55 -15.24
N TRP A 554 -5.04 -25.36 -13.95
CA TRP A 554 -6.31 -25.75 -13.34
C TRP A 554 -7.49 -24.87 -13.73
N LEU A 555 -7.27 -23.70 -14.34
CA LEU A 555 -8.36 -22.92 -14.96
C LEU A 555 -9.16 -23.70 -15.99
N SER A 556 -8.49 -24.59 -16.73
CA SER A 556 -9.10 -25.39 -17.79
C SER A 556 -10.05 -26.47 -17.27
N ALA A 557 -9.92 -26.86 -16.00
CA ALA A 557 -10.80 -27.82 -15.35
C ALA A 557 -12.11 -27.17 -14.92
N SER A 558 -13.17 -27.97 -14.89
CA SER A 558 -14.44 -27.57 -14.26
C SER A 558 -14.27 -27.41 -12.75
N GLU A 559 -15.17 -26.65 -12.11
CA GLU A 559 -15.16 -26.50 -10.65
C GLU A 559 -15.33 -27.86 -9.95
N ASP A 560 -16.29 -28.67 -10.38
CA ASP A 560 -16.56 -30.00 -9.80
C ASP A 560 -15.36 -30.95 -9.92
N GLU A 561 -14.67 -30.94 -11.07
CA GLU A 561 -13.47 -31.74 -11.29
C GLU A 561 -12.35 -31.35 -10.31
N TYR A 562 -12.11 -30.05 -10.13
CA TYR A 562 -11.06 -29.59 -9.23
C TYR A 562 -11.41 -29.81 -7.75
N ILE A 563 -12.67 -29.61 -7.37
CA ILE A 563 -13.18 -29.92 -6.02
C ILE A 563 -13.01 -31.41 -5.72
N THR A 564 -13.42 -32.27 -6.65
CA THR A 564 -13.29 -33.73 -6.50
C THR A 564 -11.83 -34.13 -6.40
N TYR A 565 -10.96 -33.51 -7.20
CA TYR A 565 -9.51 -33.74 -7.15
C TYR A 565 -8.92 -33.35 -5.78
N ALA A 566 -9.25 -32.17 -5.27
CA ALA A 566 -8.80 -31.70 -3.96
C ALA A 566 -9.35 -32.56 -2.81
N LEU A 567 -10.60 -33.02 -2.91
CA LEU A 567 -11.21 -33.94 -1.94
C LEU A 567 -10.45 -35.27 -1.87
N ASN A 568 -10.14 -35.85 -3.04
CA ASN A 568 -9.41 -37.11 -3.11
C ASN A 568 -7.98 -36.96 -2.56
N ALA A 569 -7.29 -35.87 -2.88
CA ALA A 569 -5.97 -35.58 -2.32
C ALA A 569 -6.02 -35.43 -0.79
N LEU A 570 -7.03 -34.75 -0.25
CA LEU A 570 -7.20 -34.63 1.19
C LEU A 570 -7.52 -36.00 1.84
N ALA A 571 -8.24 -36.88 1.14
CA ALA A 571 -8.50 -38.24 1.58
C ALA A 571 -7.25 -39.15 1.55
N GLU A 572 -6.24 -38.87 0.72
CA GLU A 572 -4.94 -39.55 0.81
C GLU A 572 -4.21 -39.24 2.11
N ILE A 573 -4.44 -38.03 2.66
CA ILE A 573 -3.83 -37.54 3.89
C ILE A 573 -4.61 -38.04 5.13
N HIS A 574 -5.92 -37.85 5.14
CA HIS A 574 -6.76 -38.12 6.32
C HIS A 574 -7.55 -39.43 6.27
N GLY A 575 -7.52 -40.12 5.13
CA GLY A 575 -8.25 -41.37 4.93
C GLY A 575 -9.75 -41.18 4.65
N PRO A 576 -10.54 -42.27 4.73
CA PRO A 576 -11.95 -42.30 4.32
C PRO A 576 -12.88 -41.33 5.05
N ILE A 577 -12.48 -40.86 6.25
CA ILE A 577 -13.25 -39.88 7.04
C ILE A 577 -13.54 -38.61 6.24
N VAL A 578 -12.68 -38.24 5.29
CA VAL A 578 -12.87 -37.09 4.40
C VAL A 578 -14.17 -37.24 3.61
N TYR A 579 -14.42 -38.42 3.02
CA TYR A 579 -15.64 -38.66 2.24
C TYR A 579 -16.89 -38.73 3.14
N GLU A 580 -16.76 -39.29 4.34
CA GLU A 580 -17.85 -39.41 5.31
C GLU A 580 -18.30 -38.04 5.84
N GLN A 581 -17.32 -37.16 6.11
CA GLN A 581 -17.54 -35.84 6.68
C GLN A 581 -17.85 -34.79 5.61
N TYR A 582 -17.50 -35.02 4.34
CA TYR A 582 -17.78 -34.06 3.28
C TYR A 582 -19.29 -33.82 3.14
N THR A 583 -19.66 -32.54 3.11
CA THR A 583 -21.08 -32.14 3.05
C THR A 583 -21.66 -32.22 1.65
N GLY A 584 -20.80 -32.30 0.62
CA GLY A 584 -21.17 -32.04 -0.77
C GLY A 584 -20.94 -30.59 -1.21
N ASN A 585 -20.62 -29.68 -0.27
CA ASN A 585 -20.36 -28.28 -0.58
C ASN A 585 -18.86 -28.04 -0.74
N GLY A 586 -18.45 -27.61 -1.92
CA GLY A 586 -17.13 -27.06 -2.20
C GLY A 586 -17.23 -25.91 -3.19
N THR A 587 -16.19 -25.09 -3.27
CA THR A 587 -16.09 -24.03 -4.28
C THR A 587 -14.64 -23.83 -4.71
N ARG A 588 -14.48 -23.32 -5.94
CA ARG A 588 -13.20 -22.87 -6.47
C ARG A 588 -13.25 -21.37 -6.75
N TYR A 589 -12.20 -20.67 -6.36
CA TYR A 589 -11.96 -19.30 -6.79
C TYR A 589 -10.63 -19.20 -7.50
N CYS A 590 -10.65 -18.78 -8.76
CA CYS A 590 -9.48 -18.50 -9.56
C CYS A 590 -9.51 -17.05 -10.00
N TRP A 591 -8.49 -16.28 -9.61
CA TRP A 591 -8.43 -14.83 -9.85
C TRP A 591 -8.45 -14.47 -11.34
N LEU A 592 -7.92 -15.33 -12.20
CA LEU A 592 -7.97 -15.16 -13.66
C LEU A 592 -9.38 -15.26 -14.27
N LEU A 593 -10.34 -15.86 -13.56
CA LEU A 593 -11.73 -15.92 -14.00
C LEU A 593 -12.56 -14.73 -13.50
N ASP A 594 -12.04 -13.92 -12.58
CA ASP A 594 -12.80 -12.78 -12.05
C ASP A 594 -12.83 -11.63 -13.09
N PRO A 595 -14.02 -11.21 -13.53
CA PRO A 595 -14.18 -10.23 -14.60
C PRO A 595 -13.95 -8.77 -14.17
N TYR A 596 -13.65 -8.54 -12.89
CA TYR A 596 -13.35 -7.24 -12.28
C TYR A 596 -11.86 -7.09 -11.92
N GLU A 597 -11.10 -8.19 -11.88
CA GLU A 597 -9.69 -8.19 -11.48
C GLU A 597 -8.77 -8.61 -12.64
N TYR A 598 -9.18 -9.60 -13.44
CA TYR A 598 -8.39 -10.22 -14.52
C TYR A 598 -7.00 -10.75 -14.10
N ALA A 599 -6.68 -10.73 -12.81
CA ALA A 599 -5.37 -11.12 -12.30
C ALA A 599 -5.37 -11.35 -10.78
N GLY A 600 -4.33 -11.99 -10.24
CA GLY A 600 -4.16 -12.18 -8.79
C GLY A 600 -3.47 -10.98 -8.14
N TRP A 601 -2.18 -10.79 -8.44
CA TRP A 601 -1.39 -9.68 -7.91
C TRP A 601 -0.29 -9.26 -8.89
N ALA A 602 0.18 -8.02 -8.77
CA ALA A 602 1.27 -7.51 -9.58
C ALA A 602 2.59 -8.18 -9.21
N GLN A 603 3.37 -8.54 -10.22
CA GLN A 603 4.68 -9.18 -10.04
C GLN A 603 5.66 -8.49 -10.98
N ALA A 604 6.60 -7.72 -10.44
CA ALA A 604 7.43 -6.86 -11.27
C ALA A 604 8.57 -7.65 -11.94
N SER A 605 8.77 -7.46 -13.24
CA SER A 605 9.99 -7.91 -13.88
C SER A 605 11.16 -6.99 -13.53
N VAL A 606 12.37 -7.51 -13.72
CA VAL A 606 13.63 -6.79 -13.57
C VAL A 606 13.59 -5.42 -14.26
N GLY A 607 13.87 -4.37 -13.49
CA GLY A 607 14.02 -2.98 -13.91
C GLY A 607 12.73 -2.18 -13.92
N MET A 608 11.56 -2.83 -13.81
CA MET A 608 10.27 -2.16 -13.98
C MET A 608 9.93 -1.23 -12.82
N ARG A 609 10.24 -1.60 -11.58
CA ARG A 609 9.95 -0.73 -10.42
C ARG A 609 10.78 0.54 -10.50
N GLN A 610 12.08 0.38 -10.77
CA GLN A 610 12.99 1.52 -10.94
C GLN A 610 12.60 2.41 -12.12
N ALA A 611 12.11 1.83 -13.22
CA ALA A 611 11.75 2.59 -14.42
C ALA A 611 10.42 3.34 -14.29
N PHE A 612 9.38 2.71 -13.71
CA PHE A 612 7.99 3.16 -13.89
C PHE A 612 7.27 3.58 -12.62
N LEU A 613 7.71 3.19 -11.42
CA LEU A 613 7.08 3.69 -10.19
C LEU A 613 7.03 5.22 -10.11
N PRO A 614 8.08 5.96 -10.55
CA PRO A 614 8.00 7.41 -10.56
C PRO A 614 6.95 7.99 -11.51
N ASP A 615 6.53 7.26 -12.54
CA ASP A 615 5.45 7.68 -13.45
C ASP A 615 4.07 7.46 -12.82
N PHE A 616 3.88 6.43 -12.00
CA PHE A 616 2.63 6.25 -11.23
C PHE A 616 2.40 7.35 -10.18
N PHE A 617 3.46 8.05 -9.80
CA PHE A 617 3.44 9.12 -8.80
C PHE A 617 3.25 10.51 -9.42
N ARG A 618 2.91 10.58 -10.71
CA ARG A 618 2.56 11.81 -11.42
C ARG A 618 1.07 11.86 -11.67
N THR A 619 0.55 13.08 -11.81
CA THR A 619 -0.79 13.27 -12.38
C THR A 619 -0.64 13.53 -13.85
N GLU A 620 -1.16 12.63 -14.67
CA GLU A 620 -1.16 12.77 -16.12
C GLU A 620 -2.58 12.89 -16.61
N GLN A 621 -2.89 13.93 -17.39
CA GLN A 621 -4.22 14.15 -17.95
C GLN A 621 -5.33 14.11 -16.87
N GLY A 622 -5.06 14.72 -15.71
CA GLY A 622 -5.96 14.73 -14.55
C GLY A 622 -6.13 13.38 -13.83
N CYS A 623 -5.38 12.34 -14.22
CA CYS A 623 -5.46 11.00 -13.66
C CYS A 623 -4.27 10.69 -12.73
N ILE A 624 -4.55 10.04 -11.60
CA ILE A 624 -3.57 9.51 -10.64
C ILE A 624 -3.74 8.00 -10.57
N LEU A 625 -2.68 7.24 -10.81
CA LEU A 625 -2.73 5.78 -10.67
C LEU A 625 -2.51 5.41 -9.21
N SER A 626 -3.23 4.41 -8.71
CA SER A 626 -3.13 3.88 -7.35
C SER A 626 -3.49 2.39 -7.33
N GLY A 627 -3.20 1.71 -6.23
CA GLY A 627 -3.32 0.25 -6.10
C GLY A 627 -1.98 -0.43 -5.82
N GLU A 628 -2.02 -1.71 -5.45
CA GLU A 628 -0.84 -2.44 -4.96
C GLU A 628 0.32 -2.49 -5.98
N ALA A 629 0.01 -2.53 -7.28
CA ALA A 629 1.02 -2.50 -8.36
C ALA A 629 1.87 -1.21 -8.40
N THR A 630 1.39 -0.15 -7.74
CA THR A 630 2.09 1.14 -7.66
C THR A 630 2.87 1.30 -6.35
N SER A 631 2.93 0.25 -5.52
CA SER A 631 3.85 0.17 -4.37
C SER A 631 5.11 -0.61 -4.74
N PHE A 632 6.12 -0.58 -3.87
CA PHE A 632 7.34 -1.38 -4.00
C PHE A 632 7.18 -2.79 -3.40
N THR A 633 6.17 -2.97 -2.56
CA THR A 633 5.69 -4.26 -2.07
C THR A 633 4.38 -4.51 -2.81
N SER A 634 4.25 -5.63 -3.52
CA SER A 634 3.01 -5.99 -4.23
C SER A 634 2.28 -7.09 -3.46
N SER A 635 1.08 -7.48 -3.87
CA SER A 635 0.35 -8.65 -3.33
C SER A 635 -0.29 -8.49 -1.94
N TRP A 636 -0.07 -7.38 -1.23
CA TRP A 636 -0.56 -7.18 0.15
C TRP A 636 -1.57 -6.03 0.27
N ILE A 637 -2.52 -6.16 1.21
CA ILE A 637 -3.48 -5.08 1.53
C ILE A 637 -2.75 -3.82 1.99
N ALA A 638 -1.66 -3.96 2.76
CA ALA A 638 -0.83 -2.83 3.19
C ALA A 638 -0.37 -2.00 1.99
N SER A 639 0.14 -2.65 0.94
CA SER A 639 0.56 -2.01 -0.32
C SER A 639 -0.55 -1.22 -1.01
N ALA A 640 -1.79 -1.73 -0.98
CA ALA A 640 -2.96 -1.03 -1.52
C ALA A 640 -3.31 0.20 -0.68
N LEU A 641 -3.28 0.09 0.65
CA LEU A 641 -3.54 1.20 1.57
C LEU A 641 -2.50 2.32 1.44
N GLU A 642 -1.23 1.95 1.39
CA GLU A 642 -0.10 2.87 1.21
C GLU A 642 -0.23 3.67 -0.08
N SER A 643 -0.58 2.98 -1.18
CA SER A 643 -0.82 3.63 -2.45
C SER A 643 -2.05 4.53 -2.45
N GLY A 644 -3.10 4.16 -1.70
CA GLY A 644 -4.29 4.99 -1.52
C GLY A 644 -3.99 6.31 -0.78
N ILE A 645 -3.24 6.23 0.32
CA ILE A 645 -2.76 7.43 1.04
C ILE A 645 -1.91 8.29 0.13
N ARG A 646 -0.95 7.70 -0.60
CA ARG A 646 -0.11 8.43 -1.53
C ARG A 646 -0.94 9.18 -2.57
N ALA A 647 -1.92 8.52 -3.19
CA ALA A 647 -2.75 9.16 -4.21
C ALA A 647 -3.57 10.33 -3.64
N ALA A 648 -4.13 10.18 -2.44
CA ALA A 648 -4.83 11.25 -1.75
C ALA A 648 -3.90 12.42 -1.40
N VAL A 649 -2.74 12.15 -0.81
CA VAL A 649 -1.73 13.16 -0.47
C VAL A 649 -1.23 13.89 -1.72
N GLN A 650 -0.94 13.15 -2.79
CA GLN A 650 -0.55 13.72 -4.09
C GLN A 650 -1.60 14.71 -4.61
N LEU A 651 -2.88 14.34 -4.54
CA LEU A 651 -3.98 15.20 -4.95
C LEU A 651 -4.10 16.44 -4.04
N LEU A 652 -4.04 16.27 -2.72
CA LEU A 652 -4.10 17.38 -1.77
C LEU A 652 -3.00 18.41 -2.03
N LEU A 653 -1.77 17.96 -2.26
CA LEU A 653 -0.67 18.84 -2.62
C LEU A 653 -0.90 19.54 -3.96
N GLN A 654 -1.43 18.85 -4.98
CA GLN A 654 -1.77 19.50 -6.26
C GLN A 654 -2.84 20.59 -6.15
N LEU A 655 -3.69 20.49 -5.12
CA LEU A 655 -4.67 21.50 -4.77
C LEU A 655 -4.12 22.56 -3.79
N GLY A 656 -2.86 22.43 -3.37
CA GLY A 656 -2.18 23.33 -2.44
C GLY A 656 -2.61 23.20 -0.98
N LEU A 657 -3.29 22.10 -0.64
CA LEU A 657 -3.75 21.74 0.70
C LEU A 657 -2.63 21.02 1.47
N VAL A 658 -1.54 21.75 1.73
CA VAL A 658 -0.30 21.23 2.34
C VAL A 658 -0.54 20.79 3.79
N ASP A 659 -1.31 21.56 4.55
CA ASP A 659 -1.63 21.23 5.94
C ASP A 659 -2.42 19.91 6.03
N GLU A 660 -3.47 19.77 5.22
CA GLU A 660 -4.26 18.54 5.14
C GLU A 660 -3.41 17.33 4.72
N ALA A 661 -2.47 17.53 3.79
CA ALA A 661 -1.54 16.49 3.37
C ALA A 661 -0.57 16.09 4.52
N LYS A 662 -0.04 17.05 5.29
CA LYS A 662 0.80 16.77 6.46
C LYS A 662 0.05 15.99 7.54
N VAL A 663 -1.20 16.37 7.82
CA VAL A 663 -2.07 15.66 8.77
C VAL A 663 -2.30 14.21 8.33
N ALA A 664 -2.55 13.96 7.03
CA ALA A 664 -2.71 12.61 6.51
C ALA A 664 -1.43 11.77 6.68
N VAL A 665 -0.26 12.34 6.37
CA VAL A 665 1.04 11.67 6.52
C VAL A 665 1.33 11.32 7.98
N GLU A 666 1.09 12.25 8.90
CA GLU A 666 1.30 12.04 10.34
C GLU A 666 0.35 10.96 10.89
N LYS A 667 -0.96 11.10 10.61
CA LYS A 667 -1.99 10.18 11.12
C LYS A 667 -1.74 8.74 10.70
N TRP A 668 -1.45 8.53 9.42
CA TRP A 668 -1.31 7.19 8.84
C TRP A 668 0.11 6.66 8.86
N MET A 669 1.00 7.33 9.63
CA MET A 669 2.41 6.99 9.73
C MET A 669 3.02 6.72 8.35
N ALA A 670 2.77 7.61 7.39
CA ALA A 670 3.15 7.43 6.00
C ALA A 670 4.67 7.62 5.82
N ARG A 671 5.45 6.67 6.33
CA ARG A 671 6.93 6.66 6.39
C ARG A 671 7.61 6.74 5.01
N TRP A 672 6.82 6.67 3.95
CA TRP A 672 7.19 6.78 2.54
C TRP A 672 6.81 8.13 1.89
N ILE A 673 6.26 9.09 2.65
CA ILE A 673 5.82 10.42 2.21
C ILE A 673 6.38 11.54 3.11
N GLU A 674 6.95 12.59 2.51
CA GLU A 674 7.78 13.69 3.04
C GLU A 674 7.14 14.83 2.28
N ILE A 675 6.72 15.79 3.07
CA ILE A 675 6.15 17.04 2.65
C ILE A 675 6.95 18.08 3.35
#